data_AF-A0A425HZ84-F1
#
_entry.id   AF-A0A425HZ84-F1
#
_cell.length_a   1.000
_cell.length_b   1.000
_cell.length_c   1.000
_cell.angle_alpha   90.00
_cell.angle_beta   90.00
_cell.angle_gamma   90.00
#
_symmetry.space_group_name_H-M   'P 1'
#
loop_
_entity.id
_entity.type
_entity.pdbx_description
1 polymer ?
#
loop_
_entity_poly.entity_id
_entity_poly.type
_entity_poly.pdbx_seq_one_letter_code
_entity_poly.pdbx_strand_id
1 'polypeptide(L)'
;MSGFFSETPGRLLLLSGVALGTAAALYVLLRPPKKIRRCGRDAASPRSQTRVGASAGEAEERSADPLGDGKVKKLSCRDTLFVYFGSQSGTAEAFSEELASAVVQEIEELQHVEVVDLEDFDPDAFLAQQFKVLVLATHGEGEPTDNARGFFEWLQRYTKDLREGRTPSPAMQGWCAVFGLGSSDYERFNRMGRRTFKMLEFIEKRQRELHASSSSSLLRLLCPLGVGDAAKALDADFALWRQAHFLPALKRIADPTALQEEPMRTTPEVRGDAPVSPVSYPPLSGVCTPEASTASTPELDADPQRRGDSSPLQGYHAARSAESLEQETREDLSRFSSAASLANAQHTAQSVTAAVERLEKRVASWAKRGEEAPFRLMVGPSRERLLAEQRRLEEEAAGRAGKSLPSLPSLLAQAPHGTSAKFFFQMHALPVNSVRQLRQQVTFSSASAAGSHCAHRVAASETEKELGEPWRTDAPQESTVEVELDLTDCPAVQYRAADNMYCLHKNTAEEITWWHTFLGFKEQGVALNDFVHWVPSRAALASAFPVSSSSSSPSSSPALSYAVPFPTPCTVEEALGFFSNLTGQLPKFAAACLSLWIEDPEERTQWLRLFCDEPAAQQAYEACVRSPLLSLRELLPLLAPSFSRPRLPRLSSSSTFDEDEEAASTQELGLILSLLAAAHAPRAYTIASSPKALARETGTRSVALCVGLVAEQRESLAITTARLEEHGFKIFGSSSAVRSARRGPLFHQEDRLFFGACSSFITQQLRPGDVLKALIKPSSFRLPADVKRPIIMVAAGTGIAPFIAFLREFACLGGWLAPVVLFFGCQRANKDFLYREELLRYKARQDAAEESQGKKHFLTHLFLAFSREPGQPKTYVQHKIAEQRNLVLQLLQEQQATLYICGRTAMAAGVTKTLAHAAAETLGGDEARGNAFVHDLRKSRRIVEEVWA
;
A
#
# COMPACT_ATOMS: atom_id res chain seq x y z
N MET A 1 48.37 17.63 65.38
CA MET A 1 49.81 17.91 65.18
C MET A 1 50.24 17.17 63.92
N SER A 2 50.83 17.75 62.86
CA SER A 2 50.89 19.15 62.34
C SER A 2 51.87 19.19 61.14
N GLY A 3 51.78 20.06 60.13
CA GLY A 3 50.72 21.01 59.74
C GLY A 3 49.95 20.53 58.48
N PHE A 4 49.59 21.31 57.45
CA PHE A 4 49.83 22.74 57.09
C PHE A 4 51.29 23.14 56.81
N PHE A 5 51.66 23.97 55.81
CA PHE A 5 50.97 24.75 54.75
C PHE A 5 52.02 24.98 53.60
N SER A 6 51.81 25.63 52.43
CA SER A 6 50.71 26.34 51.73
C SER A 6 50.74 25.95 50.21
N GLU A 7 50.21 26.61 49.15
CA GLU A 7 49.49 27.89 48.95
C GLU A 7 48.63 27.85 47.67
N THR A 8 47.64 28.75 47.52
CA THR A 8 46.81 28.94 46.30
C THR A 8 46.38 30.41 46.18
N PRO A 9 46.07 30.95 44.97
CA PRO A 9 44.68 31.01 44.49
C PRO A 9 44.53 30.88 42.94
N GLY A 10 43.35 30.69 42.33
CA GLY A 10 41.97 30.48 42.84
C GLY A 10 40.92 30.70 41.72
N ARG A 11 39.62 30.45 42.02
CA ARG A 11 38.43 30.49 41.11
C ARG A 11 38.30 29.28 40.14
N LEU A 12 37.11 28.75 39.79
CA LEU A 12 35.71 29.11 40.12
C LEU A 12 34.73 27.90 40.08
N LEU A 13 33.83 27.81 41.07
CA LEU A 13 32.48 27.17 41.13
C LEU A 13 32.19 25.67 40.78
N LEU A 14 31.56 25.02 41.79
CA LEU A 14 30.40 24.10 41.75
C LEU A 14 30.50 22.62 41.27
N LEU A 15 30.67 21.73 42.27
CA LEU A 15 30.12 20.37 42.29
C LEU A 15 28.62 20.38 42.71
N SER A 16 27.68 20.33 41.76
CA SER A 16 26.25 20.04 42.08
C SER A 16 25.38 19.65 40.86
N GLY A 17 25.75 18.57 40.13
CA GLY A 17 25.09 18.19 38.86
C GLY A 17 24.13 16.99 38.89
N VAL A 18 24.20 16.09 39.88
CA VAL A 18 23.58 14.74 39.80
C VAL A 18 22.31 14.59 40.65
N ALA A 19 22.03 15.53 41.57
CA ALA A 19 20.94 15.41 42.54
C ALA A 19 19.57 15.97 42.09
N LEU A 20 19.48 16.61 40.91
CA LEU A 20 18.25 17.30 40.44
C LEU A 20 17.39 16.48 39.46
N GLY A 21 17.97 15.50 38.75
CA GLY A 21 17.25 14.72 37.73
C GLY A 21 16.21 13.75 38.30
N THR A 22 16.46 13.17 39.48
CA THR A 22 15.58 12.15 40.08
C THR A 22 14.40 12.73 40.86
N ALA A 23 14.53 13.95 41.42
CA ALA A 23 13.46 14.62 42.15
C ALA A 23 12.32 15.11 41.22
N ALA A 24 12.67 15.61 40.03
CA ALA A 24 11.69 16.12 39.06
C ALA A 24 10.74 15.01 38.55
N ALA A 25 11.26 13.81 38.30
CA ALA A 25 10.48 12.67 37.81
C ALA A 25 9.43 12.19 38.83
N LEU A 26 9.74 12.21 40.13
CA LEU A 26 8.81 11.75 41.18
C LEU A 26 7.69 12.76 41.47
N TYR A 27 7.96 14.06 41.33
CA TYR A 27 7.00 15.12 41.64
C TYR A 27 5.84 15.21 40.62
N VAL A 28 6.04 14.73 39.39
CA VAL A 28 5.01 14.69 38.34
C VAL A 28 4.02 13.52 38.55
N LEU A 29 4.48 12.39 39.11
CA LEU A 29 3.69 11.15 39.23
C LEU A 29 2.75 11.09 40.44
N LEU A 30 2.79 12.08 41.35
CA LEU A 30 2.06 12.03 42.64
C LEU A 30 1.08 13.20 42.88
N ARG A 31 0.58 13.85 41.82
CA ARG A 31 -0.51 14.84 41.94
C ARG A 31 -1.89 14.18 41.86
N PRO A 32 -2.75 14.26 42.90
CA PRO A 32 -4.17 13.97 42.74
C PRO A 32 -4.85 15.07 41.89
N PRO A 33 -5.91 14.75 41.13
CA PRO A 33 -6.61 15.72 40.29
C PRO A 33 -7.31 16.79 41.15
N LYS A 34 -7.01 18.07 40.90
CA LYS A 34 -7.70 19.19 41.55
C LYS A 34 -9.10 19.36 40.95
N LYS A 35 -10.11 19.30 41.82
CA LYS A 35 -11.52 19.56 41.46
C LYS A 35 -11.68 20.99 40.91
N ILE A 36 -12.23 21.13 39.72
CA ILE A 36 -12.75 22.42 39.23
C ILE A 36 -14.02 22.75 40.03
N ARG A 37 -14.13 23.99 40.52
CA ARG A 37 -15.31 24.46 41.24
C ARG A 37 -16.49 24.63 40.27
N ARG A 38 -17.54 23.81 40.41
CA ARG A 38 -18.89 24.28 40.10
C ARG A 38 -19.29 25.30 41.16
N CYS A 39 -19.68 26.50 40.75
CA CYS A 39 -20.45 27.41 41.61
C CYS A 39 -21.91 26.96 41.55
N GLY A 40 -22.66 27.02 42.66
CA GLY A 40 -23.99 26.42 42.76
C GLY A 40 -25.03 27.31 43.41
N ARG A 41 -26.22 27.33 42.80
CA ARG A 41 -27.57 27.64 43.30
C ARG A 41 -28.57 27.06 42.30
N ASP A 42 -29.78 26.63 42.62
CA ASP A 42 -30.38 26.19 43.90
C ASP A 42 -31.64 25.35 43.56
N ALA A 43 -32.37 24.89 44.59
CA ALA A 43 -33.73 24.31 44.57
C ALA A 43 -33.90 22.77 44.49
N ALA A 44 -34.20 22.21 45.67
CA ALA A 44 -35.31 21.29 45.98
C ALA A 44 -35.64 20.08 45.08
N SER A 45 -35.49 18.89 45.68
CA SER A 45 -36.26 17.67 45.36
C SER A 45 -37.68 17.76 45.96
N PRO A 46 -38.63 16.95 45.45
CA PRO A 46 -39.40 16.10 46.37
C PRO A 46 -39.22 14.60 46.08
N ARG A 47 -39.66 13.76 47.03
CA ARG A 47 -39.57 12.29 47.03
C ARG A 47 -40.96 11.64 46.91
N SER A 48 -41.04 10.50 46.24
CA SER A 48 -41.91 9.36 46.61
C SER A 48 -41.29 8.09 45.98
N GLN A 49 -40.82 7.09 46.72
CA GLN A 49 -41.48 6.16 47.66
C GLN A 49 -42.33 5.04 47.01
N THR A 50 -41.64 3.92 46.75
CA THR A 50 -42.01 2.55 47.19
C THR A 50 -43.44 2.03 47.01
N ARG A 51 -43.59 0.98 46.18
CA ARG A 51 -43.79 -0.44 46.54
C ARG A 51 -43.74 -1.28 45.24
N VAL A 52 -43.06 -2.43 45.15
CA VAL A 52 -43.23 -3.73 45.86
C VAL A 52 -44.58 -4.37 45.57
N GLY A 53 -44.55 -5.42 44.73
CA GLY A 53 -45.64 -6.36 44.48
C GLY A 53 -45.06 -7.53 43.69
N ALA A 54 -45.16 -8.75 44.23
CA ALA A 54 -44.54 -9.94 43.66
C ALA A 54 -45.47 -11.15 43.80
N SER A 55 -45.45 -12.03 42.80
CA SER A 55 -46.02 -13.38 42.85
C SER A 55 -45.33 -14.23 41.79
N ALA A 56 -44.86 -15.42 42.16
CA ALA A 56 -44.29 -16.39 41.23
C ALA A 56 -45.39 -17.26 40.58
N GLY A 57 -45.05 -17.88 39.45
CA GLY A 57 -45.84 -18.92 38.80
C GLY A 57 -44.96 -19.69 37.82
N GLU A 58 -44.77 -20.99 38.06
CA GLU A 58 -43.99 -21.89 37.21
C GLU A 58 -44.94 -22.66 36.28
N ALA A 59 -44.61 -22.75 34.98
CA ALA A 59 -45.02 -23.86 34.10
C ALA A 59 -44.37 -23.78 32.71
N GLU A 60 -43.53 -24.78 32.41
CA GLU A 60 -43.34 -25.49 31.12
C GLU A 60 -43.09 -24.77 29.77
N GLU A 61 -42.35 -25.46 28.92
CA GLU A 61 -41.91 -25.01 27.59
C GLU A 61 -43.01 -25.13 26.53
N ARG A 62 -43.11 -24.12 25.64
CA ARG A 62 -43.60 -24.30 24.27
C ARG A 62 -42.73 -23.52 23.30
N SER A 63 -42.28 -24.21 22.24
CA SER A 63 -41.56 -23.61 21.12
C SER A 63 -42.46 -22.66 20.33
N ALA A 64 -41.98 -21.45 20.04
CA ALA A 64 -42.63 -20.48 19.17
C ALA A 64 -41.58 -19.68 18.37
N ASP A 65 -41.87 -19.37 17.11
CA ASP A 65 -40.93 -18.76 16.18
C ASP A 65 -40.59 -17.28 16.50
N PRO A 66 -39.31 -16.87 16.45
CA PRO A 66 -38.89 -15.51 16.78
C PRO A 66 -38.95 -14.55 15.57
N LEU A 67 -40.09 -14.50 14.87
CA LEU A 67 -40.40 -13.45 13.88
C LEU A 67 -41.26 -12.35 14.53
N GLY A 68 -40.62 -11.49 15.32
CA GLY A 68 -41.25 -10.34 15.97
C GLY A 68 -40.85 -9.01 15.31
N ASP A 69 -41.84 -8.23 14.86
CA ASP A 69 -41.65 -6.94 14.17
C ASP A 69 -40.95 -5.87 15.04
N GLY A 70 -39.62 -5.80 14.91
CA GLY A 70 -38.84 -4.67 15.38
C GLY A 70 -38.83 -3.55 14.34
N LYS A 71 -39.70 -2.54 14.48
CA LYS A 71 -39.75 -1.36 13.59
C LYS A 71 -38.35 -0.74 13.38
N VAL A 72 -37.79 -0.98 12.20
CA VAL A 72 -36.53 -0.36 11.75
C VAL A 72 -36.78 1.14 11.53
N LYS A 73 -35.86 1.99 12.01
CA LYS A 73 -35.90 3.43 11.72
C LYS A 73 -35.55 3.62 10.23
N LYS A 74 -36.56 3.94 9.41
CA LYS A 74 -36.37 4.28 7.98
C LYS A 74 -35.34 5.39 7.83
N LEU A 75 -34.44 5.29 6.84
CA LEU A 75 -33.50 6.36 6.52
C LEU A 75 -34.23 7.62 6.03
N SER A 76 -33.67 8.77 6.35
CA SER A 76 -34.06 10.07 5.81
C SER A 76 -32.90 10.68 5.03
N CYS A 77 -33.21 11.61 4.12
CA CYS A 77 -32.22 12.40 3.37
C CYS A 77 -31.33 13.33 4.23
N ARG A 78 -31.35 13.16 5.56
CA ARG A 78 -30.49 13.83 6.54
C ARG A 78 -29.61 12.87 7.32
N ASP A 79 -29.80 11.55 7.21
CA ASP A 79 -28.91 10.57 7.82
C ASP A 79 -27.63 10.47 6.95
N THR A 80 -26.46 10.35 7.59
CA THR A 80 -25.15 10.37 6.93
C THR A 80 -24.46 9.02 7.10
N LEU A 81 -23.84 8.52 6.03
CA LEU A 81 -22.96 7.35 6.08
C LEU A 81 -21.51 7.79 6.30
N PHE A 82 -20.85 7.21 7.30
CA PHE A 82 -19.43 7.48 7.60
C PHE A 82 -18.57 6.30 7.16
N VAL A 83 -17.64 6.54 6.24
CA VAL A 83 -16.74 5.51 5.68
C VAL A 83 -15.33 5.76 6.21
N TYR A 84 -14.95 4.99 7.23
CA TYR A 84 -13.68 5.10 7.94
C TYR A 84 -12.60 4.22 7.30
N PHE A 85 -11.41 4.76 7.03
CA PHE A 85 -10.32 4.00 6.41
C PHE A 85 -9.08 3.81 7.30
N GLY A 86 -8.51 2.60 7.25
CA GLY A 86 -7.20 2.25 7.80
C GLY A 86 -6.21 1.93 6.68
N SER A 87 -5.25 2.81 6.43
CA SER A 87 -4.38 2.81 5.25
C SER A 87 -2.89 3.01 5.59
N GLN A 88 -2.00 2.50 4.73
CA GLN A 88 -0.55 2.79 4.73
C GLN A 88 -0.06 3.29 3.36
N SER A 89 -0.81 3.02 2.28
CA SER A 89 -0.40 3.18 0.89
C SER A 89 -1.53 3.70 -0.01
N GLY A 90 -2.51 4.40 0.56
CA GLY A 90 -3.68 4.95 -0.15
C GLY A 90 -4.75 3.93 -0.58
N THR A 91 -4.49 2.62 -0.54
CA THR A 91 -5.40 1.61 -1.12
C THR A 91 -6.77 1.52 -0.42
N ALA A 92 -6.80 1.53 0.92
CA ALA A 92 -8.05 1.49 1.69
C ALA A 92 -8.85 2.80 1.62
N GLU A 93 -8.15 3.91 1.40
CA GLU A 93 -8.70 5.25 1.18
C GLU A 93 -9.37 5.35 -0.21
N ALA A 94 -8.70 4.89 -1.26
CA ALA A 94 -9.25 4.84 -2.62
C ALA A 94 -10.54 4.00 -2.69
N PHE A 95 -10.58 2.83 -2.04
CA PHE A 95 -11.81 2.03 -1.91
C PHE A 95 -12.90 2.72 -1.08
N SER A 96 -12.54 3.61 -0.15
CA SER A 96 -13.52 4.35 0.65
C SER A 96 -14.18 5.48 -0.15
N GLU A 97 -13.41 6.21 -0.96
CA GLU A 97 -13.93 7.18 -1.93
C GLU A 97 -14.76 6.52 -3.04
N GLU A 98 -14.35 5.34 -3.50
CA GLU A 98 -15.14 4.53 -4.42
C GLU A 98 -16.46 4.07 -3.78
N LEU A 99 -16.45 3.68 -2.51
CA LEU A 99 -17.67 3.27 -1.79
C LEU A 99 -18.63 4.45 -1.62
N ALA A 100 -18.13 5.62 -1.24
CA ALA A 100 -18.91 6.83 -1.11
C ALA A 100 -19.55 7.22 -2.44
N SER A 101 -18.77 7.19 -3.53
CA SER A 101 -19.24 7.47 -4.89
C SER A 101 -20.32 6.48 -5.36
N ALA A 102 -20.25 5.22 -4.95
CA ALA A 102 -21.27 4.21 -5.29
C ALA A 102 -22.56 4.37 -4.45
N VAL A 103 -22.47 4.67 -3.17
CA VAL A 103 -23.65 4.81 -2.28
C VAL A 103 -24.54 5.97 -2.70
N VAL A 104 -23.95 7.14 -3.01
CA VAL A 104 -24.68 8.35 -3.44
C VAL A 104 -25.50 8.13 -4.73
N GLN A 105 -25.22 7.07 -5.49
CA GLN A 105 -25.88 6.77 -6.76
C GLN A 105 -26.83 5.58 -6.72
N GLU A 106 -26.53 4.60 -5.88
CA GLU A 106 -27.36 3.41 -5.76
C GLU A 106 -28.42 3.53 -4.65
N ILE A 107 -28.40 4.58 -3.83
CA ILE A 107 -29.33 4.76 -2.69
C ILE A 107 -29.76 6.24 -2.62
N GLU A 108 -30.92 6.55 -3.21
CA GLU A 108 -31.44 7.92 -3.33
C GLU A 108 -31.70 8.61 -1.97
N GLU A 109 -31.93 7.82 -0.92
CA GLU A 109 -32.11 8.31 0.45
C GLU A 109 -30.81 8.79 1.12
N LEU A 110 -29.63 8.41 0.61
CA LEU A 110 -28.31 8.72 1.19
C LEU A 110 -27.53 9.73 0.36
N GLN A 111 -27.96 10.99 0.42
CA GLN A 111 -27.31 12.11 -0.29
C GLN A 111 -26.03 12.62 0.38
N HIS A 112 -25.69 12.16 1.60
CA HIS A 112 -24.47 12.56 2.29
C HIS A 112 -23.67 11.35 2.78
N VAL A 113 -22.43 11.25 2.30
CA VAL A 113 -21.44 10.26 2.71
C VAL A 113 -20.14 11.00 3.03
N GLU A 114 -19.58 10.74 4.21
CA GLU A 114 -18.35 11.34 4.70
C GLU A 114 -17.24 10.27 4.75
N VAL A 115 -16.11 10.52 4.10
CA VAL A 115 -14.94 9.63 4.13
C VAL A 115 -13.96 10.16 5.17
N VAL A 116 -13.61 9.33 6.16
CA VAL A 116 -12.90 9.75 7.37
C VAL A 116 -11.63 8.93 7.59
N ASP A 117 -10.50 9.61 7.76
CA ASP A 117 -9.24 8.99 8.16
C ASP A 117 -9.32 8.57 9.64
N LEU A 118 -8.94 7.33 9.97
CA LEU A 118 -8.92 6.86 11.35
C LEU A 118 -7.84 7.50 12.25
N GLU A 119 -6.91 8.29 11.70
CA GLU A 119 -6.05 9.18 12.50
C GLU A 119 -6.86 10.32 13.13
N ASP A 120 -7.87 10.83 12.42
CA ASP A 120 -8.76 11.92 12.81
C ASP A 120 -10.02 11.40 13.56
N PHE A 121 -9.91 10.21 14.16
CA PHE A 121 -11.00 9.49 14.83
C PHE A 121 -11.42 10.10 16.17
N ASP A 122 -12.66 10.61 16.24
CA ASP A 122 -13.36 10.93 17.49
C ASP A 122 -14.23 9.75 17.99
N PRO A 123 -13.96 9.19 19.19
CA PRO A 123 -14.84 8.24 19.86
C PRO A 123 -16.29 8.68 20.04
N ASP A 124 -16.54 9.95 20.41
CA ASP A 124 -17.87 10.39 20.82
C ASP A 124 -18.78 10.56 19.61
N ALA A 125 -18.28 11.16 18.51
CA ALA A 125 -18.93 11.12 17.21
C ALA A 125 -19.21 9.69 16.75
N PHE A 126 -18.21 8.79 16.77
CA PHE A 126 -18.37 7.41 16.30
C PHE A 126 -19.44 6.64 17.09
N LEU A 127 -19.58 6.89 18.40
CA LEU A 127 -20.62 6.26 19.22
C LEU A 127 -22.04 6.75 18.84
N ALA A 128 -22.20 8.02 18.47
CA ALA A 128 -23.48 8.65 18.13
C ALA A 128 -23.97 8.39 16.69
N GLN A 129 -23.05 8.27 15.73
CA GLN A 129 -23.36 8.04 14.31
C GLN A 129 -24.25 6.81 14.08
N GLN A 130 -25.09 6.85 13.05
CA GLN A 130 -26.09 5.80 12.77
C GLN A 130 -25.69 4.81 11.68
N PHE A 131 -24.81 5.18 10.75
CA PHE A 131 -24.35 4.30 9.66
C PHE A 131 -22.84 4.43 9.48
N LYS A 132 -22.13 3.31 9.60
CA LYS A 132 -20.65 3.23 9.61
C LYS A 132 -20.13 2.13 8.69
N VAL A 133 -19.03 2.38 7.99
CA VAL A 133 -18.22 1.36 7.31
C VAL A 133 -16.78 1.50 7.77
N LEU A 134 -16.09 0.37 7.93
CA LEU A 134 -14.67 0.30 8.28
C LEU A 134 -13.90 -0.43 7.17
N VAL A 135 -13.11 0.29 6.39
CA VAL A 135 -12.27 -0.23 5.30
C VAL A 135 -10.83 -0.33 5.81
N LEU A 136 -10.39 -1.52 6.19
CA LEU A 136 -9.25 -1.72 7.09
C LEU A 136 -8.15 -2.60 6.49
N ALA A 137 -7.03 -1.98 6.11
CA ALA A 137 -5.83 -2.74 5.77
C ALA A 137 -5.15 -3.37 7.00
N THR A 138 -4.45 -4.46 6.74
CA THR A 138 -3.65 -5.22 7.72
C THR A 138 -2.16 -4.95 7.44
N HIS A 139 -1.40 -4.49 8.44
CA HIS A 139 0.02 -4.16 8.27
C HIS A 139 0.94 -5.16 8.98
N GLY A 140 2.09 -5.47 8.36
CA GLY A 140 3.14 -6.34 8.90
C GLY A 140 2.58 -7.63 9.52
N GLU A 141 2.90 -7.82 10.80
CA GLU A 141 2.56 -9.02 11.59
C GLU A 141 1.08 -9.12 12.04
N GLY A 142 0.17 -8.63 11.20
CA GLY A 142 -1.26 -8.57 11.48
C GLY A 142 -1.62 -7.48 12.49
N GLU A 143 -0.90 -6.35 12.43
CA GLU A 143 -1.11 -5.14 13.22
C GLU A 143 -2.06 -4.17 12.47
N PRO A 144 -2.69 -3.20 13.16
CA PRO A 144 -3.39 -2.11 12.48
C PRO A 144 -2.42 -1.28 11.63
N THR A 145 -2.94 -0.55 10.66
CA THR A 145 -2.23 0.57 10.04
C THR A 145 -1.98 1.68 11.07
N ASP A 146 -1.00 2.55 10.80
CA ASP A 146 -0.61 3.62 11.73
C ASP A 146 -1.80 4.50 12.12
N ASN A 147 -2.57 4.95 11.12
CA ASN A 147 -3.76 5.77 11.32
C ASN A 147 -4.86 5.04 12.13
N ALA A 148 -5.14 3.77 11.82
CA ALA A 148 -6.14 2.95 12.50
C ALA A 148 -5.75 2.52 13.93
N ARG A 149 -4.53 2.84 14.39
CA ARG A 149 -4.03 2.40 15.70
C ARG A 149 -4.84 2.97 16.87
N GLY A 150 -5.16 4.27 16.84
CA GLY A 150 -5.91 4.94 17.91
C GLY A 150 -7.30 4.32 18.09
N PHE A 151 -8.04 4.19 16.98
CA PHE A 151 -9.31 3.47 16.90
C PHE A 151 -9.21 2.03 17.42
N PHE A 152 -8.20 1.26 17.00
CA PHE A 152 -8.09 -0.16 17.40
C PHE A 152 -7.77 -0.33 18.88
N GLU A 153 -6.93 0.54 19.46
CA GLU A 153 -6.68 0.53 20.90
C GLU A 153 -7.90 0.98 21.71
N TRP A 154 -8.69 1.94 21.21
CA TRP A 154 -9.98 2.33 21.79
C TRP A 154 -10.99 1.18 21.76
N LEU A 155 -11.19 0.54 20.60
CA LEU A 155 -12.14 -0.56 20.44
C LEU A 155 -11.76 -1.76 21.31
N GLN A 156 -10.47 -2.02 21.52
CA GLN A 156 -9.99 -3.02 22.49
C GLN A 156 -10.37 -2.68 23.93
N ARG A 157 -10.26 -1.40 24.35
CA ARG A 157 -10.66 -0.94 25.69
C ARG A 157 -12.18 -1.05 25.86
N TYR A 158 -12.97 -0.56 24.91
CA TYR A 158 -14.43 -0.69 24.88
C TYR A 158 -14.89 -2.17 24.95
N THR A 159 -14.26 -3.05 24.18
CA THR A 159 -14.53 -4.50 24.19
C THR A 159 -14.15 -5.15 25.52
N LYS A 160 -13.03 -4.74 26.14
CA LYS A 160 -12.58 -5.23 27.45
C LYS A 160 -13.56 -4.84 28.55
N ASP A 161 -14.01 -3.59 28.55
CA ASP A 161 -14.91 -3.05 29.57
C ASP A 161 -16.23 -3.83 29.61
N LEU A 162 -16.82 -4.12 28.44
CA LEU A 162 -18.02 -4.96 28.30
C LEU A 162 -17.83 -6.43 28.76
N ARG A 163 -16.61 -6.98 28.63
CA ARG A 163 -16.26 -8.31 29.18
C ARG A 163 -16.17 -8.31 30.70
N GLU A 164 -15.71 -7.21 31.28
CA GLU A 164 -15.64 -6.99 32.73
C GLU A 164 -16.98 -6.50 33.32
N GLY A 165 -18.07 -6.55 32.55
CA GLY A 165 -19.41 -6.17 32.99
C GLY A 165 -19.63 -4.66 33.13
N ARG A 166 -18.67 -3.83 32.70
CA ARG A 166 -18.79 -2.37 32.69
C ARG A 166 -19.48 -1.94 31.40
N THR A 167 -20.55 -1.14 31.50
CA THR A 167 -21.28 -0.59 30.37
C THR A 167 -20.74 0.78 29.98
N PRO A 168 -20.14 0.95 28.78
CA PRO A 168 -19.81 2.27 28.25
C PRO A 168 -21.07 3.12 28.07
N SER A 169 -20.97 4.41 28.34
CA SER A 169 -22.04 5.38 28.14
C SER A 169 -21.46 6.62 27.45
N PRO A 170 -21.96 7.00 26.26
CA PRO A 170 -23.02 6.34 25.50
C PRO A 170 -22.63 4.93 25.03
N ALA A 171 -23.62 4.04 24.94
CA ALA A 171 -23.46 2.75 24.29
C ALA A 171 -23.40 2.95 22.77
N MET A 172 -22.51 2.23 22.08
CA MET A 172 -22.34 2.28 20.63
C MET A 172 -23.67 1.96 19.91
N GLN A 173 -24.06 2.80 18.96
CA GLN A 173 -25.34 2.71 18.24
C GLN A 173 -25.15 2.45 16.74
N GLY A 174 -26.27 2.16 16.07
CA GLY A 174 -26.36 2.18 14.62
C GLY A 174 -25.86 0.91 13.91
N TRP A 175 -25.73 1.01 12.60
CA TRP A 175 -25.30 -0.07 11.72
C TRP A 175 -23.82 0.06 11.38
N CYS A 176 -23.09 -1.06 11.38
CA CYS A 176 -21.68 -1.09 11.01
C CYS A 176 -21.40 -2.19 9.97
N ALA A 177 -20.59 -1.87 8.97
CA ALA A 177 -20.01 -2.82 8.01
C ALA A 177 -18.48 -2.82 8.12
N VAL A 178 -17.81 -3.90 7.70
CA VAL A 178 -16.34 -4.01 7.68
C VAL A 178 -15.88 -4.67 6.38
N PHE A 179 -14.90 -4.05 5.71
CA PHE A 179 -14.12 -4.64 4.64
C PHE A 179 -12.65 -4.68 5.05
N GLY A 180 -12.02 -5.86 5.01
CA GLY A 180 -10.60 -6.03 5.30
C GLY A 180 -9.76 -6.08 4.03
N LEU A 181 -8.58 -5.45 4.06
CA LEU A 181 -7.51 -5.65 3.07
C LEU A 181 -6.32 -6.40 3.71
N GLY A 182 -5.71 -7.30 2.93
CA GLY A 182 -4.45 -7.99 3.24
C GLY A 182 -3.95 -8.75 2.02
N SER A 183 -2.89 -9.54 2.14
CA SER A 183 -2.51 -10.54 1.12
C SER A 183 -2.36 -11.92 1.75
N SER A 184 -2.63 -12.97 0.99
CA SER A 184 -2.45 -14.36 1.40
C SER A 184 -0.99 -14.85 1.40
N ASP A 185 -0.04 -14.04 0.95
CA ASP A 185 1.41 -14.26 1.14
C ASP A 185 1.83 -14.14 2.61
N TYR A 186 1.01 -13.45 3.42
CA TYR A 186 1.21 -13.28 4.86
C TYR A 186 0.34 -14.27 5.63
N GLU A 187 0.96 -15.05 6.52
CA GLU A 187 0.29 -16.00 7.43
C GLU A 187 -0.90 -15.40 8.19
N ARG A 188 -0.84 -14.09 8.46
CA ARG A 188 -1.85 -13.33 9.20
C ARG A 188 -2.84 -12.61 8.28
N PHE A 189 -3.22 -13.28 7.19
CA PHE A 189 -4.16 -12.78 6.19
C PHE A 189 -5.39 -12.11 6.80
N ASN A 190 -5.59 -10.83 6.45
CA ASN A 190 -6.75 -10.03 6.84
C ASN A 190 -7.00 -9.90 8.36
N ARG A 191 -5.96 -10.05 9.19
CA ARG A 191 -6.10 -10.07 10.66
C ARG A 191 -6.72 -8.79 11.25
N MET A 192 -6.51 -7.62 10.64
CA MET A 192 -7.06 -6.36 11.16
C MET A 192 -8.59 -6.30 11.01
N GLY A 193 -9.10 -6.50 9.78
CA GLY A 193 -10.55 -6.61 9.53
C GLY A 193 -11.20 -7.75 10.31
N ARG A 194 -10.60 -8.96 10.28
CA ARG A 194 -11.09 -10.15 11.01
C ARG A 194 -11.17 -9.96 12.52
N ARG A 195 -10.25 -9.20 13.15
CA ARG A 195 -10.31 -8.92 14.59
C ARG A 195 -11.34 -7.83 14.91
N THR A 196 -11.41 -6.78 14.08
CA THR A 196 -12.36 -5.68 14.27
C THR A 196 -13.80 -6.17 14.16
N PHE A 197 -14.13 -6.96 13.13
CA PHE A 197 -15.46 -7.57 12.98
C PHE A 197 -15.83 -8.45 14.18
N LYS A 198 -14.94 -9.35 14.62
CA LYS A 198 -15.16 -10.21 15.81
C LYS A 198 -15.32 -9.45 17.12
N MET A 199 -14.82 -8.22 17.20
CA MET A 199 -15.03 -7.34 18.36
C MET A 199 -16.39 -6.64 18.27
N LEU A 200 -16.83 -6.22 17.08
CA LEU A 200 -18.17 -5.69 16.84
C LEU A 200 -19.27 -6.75 17.03
N GLU A 201 -19.08 -7.99 16.54
CA GLU A 201 -19.98 -9.14 16.79
C GLU A 201 -20.19 -9.35 18.31
N PHE A 202 -19.09 -9.30 19.08
CA PHE A 202 -19.14 -9.42 20.54
C PHE A 202 -19.86 -8.24 21.19
N ILE A 203 -19.63 -7.01 20.73
CA ILE A 203 -20.30 -5.80 21.24
C ILE A 203 -21.79 -5.87 20.98
N GLU A 204 -22.22 -6.17 19.75
CA GLU A 204 -23.63 -6.34 19.38
C GLU A 204 -24.30 -7.40 20.25
N LYS A 205 -23.71 -8.60 20.36
CA LYS A 205 -24.25 -9.67 21.19
C LYS A 205 -24.38 -9.23 22.65
N ARG A 206 -23.33 -8.59 23.21
CA ARG A 206 -23.32 -8.21 24.63
C ARG A 206 -24.27 -7.04 24.93
N GLN A 207 -24.45 -6.10 24.00
CA GLN A 207 -25.48 -5.07 24.10
C GLN A 207 -26.88 -5.67 24.05
N ARG A 208 -27.14 -6.62 23.14
CA ARG A 208 -28.42 -7.34 23.04
C ARG A 208 -28.77 -8.10 24.33
N GLU A 209 -27.79 -8.74 24.97
CA GLU A 209 -27.95 -9.37 26.29
C GLU A 209 -28.29 -8.37 27.40
N LEU A 210 -27.63 -7.21 27.42
CA LEU A 210 -27.77 -6.20 28.48
C LEU A 210 -29.01 -5.31 28.33
N HIS A 211 -29.52 -5.15 27.11
CA HIS A 211 -30.63 -4.25 26.76
C HIS A 211 -31.83 -5.00 26.13
N ALA A 212 -32.07 -6.24 26.54
CA ALA A 212 -33.18 -7.08 26.05
C ALA A 212 -34.58 -6.45 26.18
N SER A 213 -34.73 -5.39 26.97
CA SER A 213 -35.98 -4.62 27.15
C SER A 213 -36.05 -3.30 26.36
N SER A 214 -35.12 -3.00 25.45
CA SER A 214 -35.12 -1.75 24.64
C SER A 214 -34.37 -1.89 23.31
N SER A 215 -35.11 -2.02 22.19
CA SER A 215 -34.59 -2.57 20.93
C SER A 215 -34.11 -1.56 19.86
N SER A 216 -34.24 -0.25 20.08
CA SER A 216 -34.26 0.76 18.99
C SER A 216 -32.94 1.52 18.73
N SER A 217 -31.85 1.24 19.44
CA SER A 217 -30.65 2.13 19.41
C SER A 217 -29.30 1.43 19.64
N LEU A 218 -29.21 0.11 19.48
CA LEU A 218 -27.99 -0.68 19.73
C LEU A 218 -27.19 -0.90 18.43
N LEU A 219 -25.92 -1.28 18.56
CA LEU A 219 -25.08 -1.71 17.43
C LEU A 219 -25.70 -2.91 16.72
N ARG A 220 -25.67 -2.89 15.38
CA ARG A 220 -25.93 -4.06 14.52
C ARG A 220 -24.92 -4.13 13.39
N LEU A 221 -24.46 -5.34 13.05
CA LEU A 221 -23.69 -5.58 11.83
C LEU A 221 -24.61 -5.63 10.62
N LEU A 222 -24.22 -4.89 9.57
CA LEU A 222 -25.01 -4.69 8.35
C LEU A 222 -24.94 -5.89 7.39
N CYS A 223 -23.74 -6.42 7.21
CA CYS A 223 -23.41 -7.49 6.27
C CYS A 223 -22.20 -8.29 6.76
N PRO A 224 -21.90 -9.47 6.17
CA PRO A 224 -20.68 -10.23 6.47
C PRO A 224 -19.40 -9.42 6.21
N LEU A 225 -18.34 -9.76 6.93
CA LEU A 225 -16.99 -9.22 6.72
C LEU A 225 -16.52 -9.45 5.28
N GLY A 226 -16.19 -8.38 4.57
CA GLY A 226 -15.45 -8.48 3.31
C GLY A 226 -13.96 -8.75 3.54
N VAL A 227 -13.33 -9.52 2.66
CA VAL A 227 -11.96 -10.05 2.84
C VAL A 227 -11.23 -10.00 1.48
N GLY A 228 -10.53 -8.91 1.19
CA GLY A 228 -9.80 -8.73 -0.06
C GLY A 228 -8.34 -9.18 -0.01
N ASP A 229 -7.85 -9.76 -1.10
CA ASP A 229 -6.54 -10.40 -1.23
C ASP A 229 -5.62 -9.74 -2.29
N ALA A 230 -4.66 -8.95 -1.83
CA ALA A 230 -3.66 -8.26 -2.64
C ALA A 230 -2.67 -9.21 -3.36
N ALA A 231 -2.62 -10.48 -2.98
CA ALA A 231 -1.85 -11.50 -3.71
C ALA A 231 -2.58 -11.96 -4.99
N LYS A 232 -3.89 -11.68 -5.09
CA LYS A 232 -4.78 -12.14 -6.16
C LYS A 232 -5.44 -10.94 -6.85
N ALA A 233 -6.73 -10.68 -6.55
CA ALA A 233 -7.58 -9.74 -7.26
C ALA A 233 -8.35 -8.85 -6.26
N LEU A 234 -7.61 -8.07 -5.48
CA LEU A 234 -8.11 -7.21 -4.40
C LEU A 234 -9.30 -6.31 -4.81
N ASP A 235 -9.24 -5.71 -6.01
CA ASP A 235 -10.34 -4.89 -6.56
C ASP A 235 -11.61 -5.72 -6.82
N ALA A 236 -11.46 -6.97 -7.29
CA ALA A 236 -12.57 -7.86 -7.56
C ALA A 236 -13.24 -8.34 -6.26
N ASP A 237 -12.45 -8.69 -5.24
CA ASP A 237 -12.96 -9.04 -3.91
C ASP A 237 -13.78 -7.88 -3.28
N PHE A 238 -13.30 -6.64 -3.46
CA PHE A 238 -13.99 -5.43 -3.00
C PHE A 238 -15.27 -5.16 -3.78
N ALA A 239 -15.22 -5.20 -5.12
CA ALA A 239 -16.38 -5.02 -5.98
C ALA A 239 -17.47 -6.06 -5.69
N LEU A 240 -17.08 -7.33 -5.49
CA LEU A 240 -17.96 -8.44 -5.14
C LEU A 240 -18.64 -8.22 -3.78
N TRP A 241 -17.90 -7.91 -2.72
CA TRP A 241 -18.48 -7.63 -1.41
C TRP A 241 -19.44 -6.43 -1.44
N ARG A 242 -19.04 -5.36 -2.14
CA ARG A 242 -19.84 -4.14 -2.28
C ARG A 242 -21.20 -4.45 -2.93
N GLN A 243 -21.20 -5.16 -4.06
CA GLN A 243 -22.39 -5.43 -4.86
C GLN A 243 -23.25 -6.59 -4.31
N ALA A 244 -22.64 -7.68 -3.84
CA ALA A 244 -23.37 -8.86 -3.37
C ALA A 244 -23.83 -8.79 -1.90
N HIS A 245 -23.21 -7.95 -1.06
CA HIS A 245 -23.47 -7.94 0.38
C HIS A 245 -23.77 -6.55 0.94
N PHE A 246 -22.93 -5.54 0.68
CA PHE A 246 -23.08 -4.23 1.32
C PHE A 246 -24.26 -3.41 0.78
N LEU A 247 -24.31 -3.16 -0.53
CA LEU A 247 -25.38 -2.34 -1.14
C LEU A 247 -26.77 -2.99 -0.98
N PRO A 248 -26.97 -4.30 -1.17
CA PRO A 248 -28.27 -4.95 -0.89
C PRO A 248 -28.65 -4.95 0.59
N ALA A 249 -27.69 -4.91 1.52
CA ALA A 249 -28.00 -4.76 2.94
C ALA A 249 -28.41 -3.34 3.29
N LEU A 250 -27.73 -2.33 2.74
CA LEU A 250 -28.05 -0.91 3.00
C LEU A 250 -29.39 -0.50 2.38
N LYS A 251 -29.67 -0.95 1.14
CA LYS A 251 -30.97 -0.75 0.45
C LYS A 251 -32.15 -1.29 1.26
N ARG A 252 -32.05 -2.49 1.85
CA ARG A 252 -33.10 -3.09 2.71
C ARG A 252 -33.41 -2.32 4.00
N ILE A 253 -32.54 -1.40 4.42
CA ILE A 253 -32.76 -0.53 5.60
C ILE A 253 -33.29 0.84 5.15
N ALA A 254 -32.93 1.29 3.94
CA ALA A 254 -33.45 2.50 3.31
C ALA A 254 -34.93 2.33 2.90
N ASP A 255 -35.23 1.28 2.14
CA ASP A 255 -36.60 0.89 1.81
C ASP A 255 -36.96 -0.53 2.31
N PRO A 256 -37.70 -0.64 3.42
CA PRO A 256 -38.27 -1.90 3.87
C PRO A 256 -39.53 -2.31 3.08
N THR A 257 -39.97 -1.54 2.08
CA THR A 257 -41.20 -1.80 1.31
C THR A 257 -40.99 -2.75 0.13
N ALA A 258 -39.75 -2.88 -0.38
CA ALA A 258 -39.36 -3.74 -1.50
C ALA A 258 -39.42 -5.27 -1.23
N LEU A 259 -40.23 -5.74 -0.29
CA LEU A 259 -40.26 -7.13 0.22
C LEU A 259 -41.33 -8.03 -0.45
N GLN A 260 -41.65 -7.85 -1.73
CA GLN A 260 -42.69 -8.62 -2.43
C GLN A 260 -42.23 -9.54 -3.58
N GLU A 261 -40.93 -9.63 -3.89
CA GLU A 261 -40.42 -10.58 -4.90
C GLU A 261 -39.46 -11.63 -4.31
N GLU A 262 -40.01 -12.84 -4.14
CA GLU A 262 -39.40 -14.19 -4.03
C GLU A 262 -38.17 -14.47 -3.12
N PRO A 263 -38.31 -15.32 -2.08
CA PRO A 263 -37.19 -15.83 -1.28
C PRO A 263 -36.58 -17.12 -1.87
N MET A 264 -35.40 -17.01 -2.52
CA MET A 264 -34.66 -18.19 -2.96
C MET A 264 -34.10 -19.00 -1.76
N ARG A 265 -34.23 -20.33 -1.81
CA ARG A 265 -33.93 -21.25 -0.69
C ARG A 265 -32.47 -21.18 -0.21
N THR A 266 -32.30 -21.10 1.12
CA THR A 266 -31.02 -21.33 1.79
C THR A 266 -30.64 -22.82 1.82
N THR A 267 -29.41 -23.15 1.44
CA THR A 267 -28.75 -24.43 1.81
C THR A 267 -27.91 -24.26 3.08
N PRO A 268 -27.72 -25.32 3.90
CA PRO A 268 -27.08 -25.21 5.21
C PRO A 268 -25.55 -25.21 5.16
N GLU A 269 -24.92 -24.75 6.25
CA GLU A 269 -23.47 -24.82 6.46
C GLU A 269 -22.93 -26.27 6.45
N VAL A 270 -21.70 -26.44 5.97
CA VAL A 270 -20.91 -27.67 6.16
C VAL A 270 -19.59 -27.32 6.88
N ARG A 271 -19.26 -28.09 7.91
CA ARG A 271 -17.97 -28.03 8.64
C ARG A 271 -17.07 -29.20 8.22
N GLY A 272 -15.76 -28.94 8.14
CA GLY A 272 -14.72 -29.94 8.41
C GLY A 272 -14.05 -30.60 7.20
N ASP A 273 -12.77 -30.27 7.01
CA ASP A 273 -11.62 -31.16 6.79
C ASP A 273 -11.80 -32.48 5.99
N ALA A 274 -11.46 -32.45 4.69
CA ALA A 274 -10.87 -33.58 3.93
C ALA A 274 -10.28 -33.10 2.59
N PRO A 275 -9.26 -33.77 2.01
CA PRO A 275 -8.64 -33.34 0.75
C PRO A 275 -9.47 -33.72 -0.49
N VAL A 276 -9.39 -32.91 -1.55
CA VAL A 276 -10.11 -33.09 -2.81
C VAL A 276 -9.34 -33.99 -3.78
N SER A 277 -10.02 -35.02 -4.29
CA SER A 277 -9.67 -35.73 -5.53
C SER A 277 -10.78 -35.48 -6.58
N PRO A 278 -10.45 -35.35 -7.88
CA PRO A 278 -11.43 -34.99 -8.90
C PRO A 278 -12.34 -36.18 -9.27
N VAL A 279 -13.63 -35.91 -9.49
CA VAL A 279 -14.61 -36.89 -10.01
C VAL A 279 -15.46 -36.23 -11.10
N SER A 280 -15.67 -36.95 -12.20
CA SER A 280 -16.43 -36.51 -13.37
C SER A 280 -17.95 -36.43 -13.12
N TYR A 281 -18.64 -35.62 -13.92
CA TYR A 281 -20.10 -35.53 -13.92
C TYR A 281 -20.78 -36.83 -14.37
N PRO A 282 -21.81 -37.32 -13.65
CA PRO A 282 -22.74 -38.32 -14.18
C PRO A 282 -23.90 -37.66 -14.97
N PRO A 283 -24.39 -38.26 -16.06
CA PRO A 283 -25.57 -37.79 -16.77
C PRO A 283 -26.87 -38.35 -16.15
N LEU A 284 -28.01 -37.71 -16.46
CA LEU A 284 -29.34 -38.28 -16.22
C LEU A 284 -30.20 -38.27 -17.50
N SER A 285 -30.74 -39.44 -17.80
CA SER A 285 -31.85 -39.70 -18.71
C SER A 285 -33.21 -39.45 -18.00
N GLY A 286 -34.36 -39.43 -18.66
CA GLY A 286 -34.67 -39.55 -20.09
C GLY A 286 -36.10 -40.07 -20.32
N VAL A 287 -36.55 -40.12 -21.59
CA VAL A 287 -37.86 -40.63 -22.06
C VAL A 287 -37.63 -41.13 -23.52
N CYS A 288 -38.03 -42.31 -24.00
CA CYS A 288 -38.75 -43.47 -23.43
C CYS A 288 -38.20 -44.81 -23.98
N THR A 289 -38.66 -45.94 -23.42
CA THR A 289 -38.40 -47.36 -23.82
C THR A 289 -39.36 -47.84 -24.94
N PRO A 290 -39.32 -49.11 -25.46
CA PRO A 290 -38.47 -50.30 -25.20
C PRO A 290 -37.59 -50.74 -26.41
N GLU A 291 -36.49 -51.50 -26.26
CA GLU A 291 -36.33 -52.97 -26.08
C GLU A 291 -36.92 -53.85 -27.24
N ALA A 292 -36.29 -54.92 -27.73
CA ALA A 292 -35.09 -55.70 -27.32
C ALA A 292 -34.26 -56.12 -28.57
N SER A 293 -33.20 -56.95 -28.60
CA SER A 293 -32.60 -57.93 -27.65
C SER A 293 -31.15 -58.32 -28.07
N THR A 294 -30.30 -58.77 -27.13
CA THR A 294 -29.16 -59.76 -27.22
C THR A 294 -28.33 -59.91 -28.52
N ALA A 295 -27.00 -60.10 -28.58
CA ALA A 295 -25.83 -60.11 -27.67
C ALA A 295 -24.54 -60.18 -28.58
N SER A 296 -23.27 -60.44 -28.22
CA SER A 296 -22.55 -60.83 -26.98
C SER A 296 -21.05 -60.42 -27.04
N THR A 297 -20.28 -60.77 -26.00
CA THR A 297 -18.79 -60.88 -25.92
C THR A 297 -18.25 -62.12 -26.69
N PRO A 298 -16.91 -62.36 -26.89
CA PRO A 298 -15.76 -61.86 -26.08
C PRO A 298 -14.44 -61.44 -26.78
N GLU A 299 -13.59 -60.81 -25.94
CA GLU A 299 -12.12 -60.84 -25.75
C GLU A 299 -11.16 -61.49 -26.78
N LEU A 300 -9.99 -60.85 -26.98
CA LEU A 300 -8.59 -61.37 -26.90
C LEU A 300 -7.60 -60.36 -27.55
N ASP A 301 -6.27 -60.52 -27.47
CA ASP A 301 -5.34 -60.21 -26.37
C ASP A 301 -3.91 -60.03 -26.97
N ALA A 302 -2.95 -59.46 -26.22
CA ALA A 302 -1.48 -59.45 -26.41
C ALA A 302 -0.81 -59.16 -27.79
N ASP A 303 -0.13 -58.00 -27.90
CA ASP A 303 1.36 -57.80 -27.96
C ASP A 303 2.28 -58.73 -28.83
N PRO A 304 3.57 -58.39 -29.15
CA PRO A 304 4.28 -57.11 -29.34
C PRO A 304 5.19 -57.05 -30.62
N GLN A 305 5.96 -55.95 -30.74
CA GLN A 305 7.35 -55.84 -31.29
C GLN A 305 7.64 -55.35 -32.73
N ARG A 306 8.36 -54.21 -32.73
CA ARG A 306 9.66 -53.92 -33.39
C ARG A 306 9.75 -53.48 -34.86
N ARG A 307 10.53 -52.39 -34.98
CA ARG A 307 11.30 -51.89 -36.15
C ARG A 307 10.43 -51.41 -37.32
N GLY A 308 10.88 -50.43 -38.11
CA GLY A 308 12.16 -49.71 -38.06
C GLY A 308 12.63 -49.38 -39.48
N ASP A 309 13.61 -48.49 -39.57
CA ASP A 309 14.29 -48.06 -40.80
C ASP A 309 13.42 -47.31 -41.83
N SER A 310 13.99 -46.55 -42.77
CA SER A 310 14.59 -45.22 -42.53
C SER A 310 14.97 -44.52 -43.84
N SER A 311 14.52 -43.27 -44.05
CA SER A 311 15.10 -42.29 -45.01
C SER A 311 15.02 -42.68 -46.51
N PRO A 312 15.54 -41.89 -47.49
CA PRO A 312 16.02 -40.49 -47.42
C PRO A 312 15.53 -39.53 -48.55
N LEU A 313 15.41 -38.24 -48.20
CA LEU A 313 15.84 -37.03 -48.96
C LEU A 313 15.27 -36.64 -50.35
N GLN A 314 15.25 -35.30 -50.58
CA GLN A 314 15.19 -34.55 -51.85
C GLN A 314 13.87 -34.58 -52.66
N GLY A 315 13.36 -33.47 -53.23
CA GLY A 315 13.75 -32.05 -53.07
C GLY A 315 13.07 -31.08 -54.06
N TYR A 316 13.18 -29.77 -53.76
CA TYR A 316 13.02 -28.60 -54.65
C TYR A 316 11.65 -28.20 -55.31
N HIS A 317 11.11 -27.07 -54.80
CA HIS A 317 10.47 -25.93 -55.50
C HIS A 317 9.13 -26.00 -56.30
N ALA A 318 8.43 -24.85 -56.21
CA ALA A 318 7.54 -24.21 -57.19
C ALA A 318 6.02 -24.53 -57.21
N ALA A 319 5.29 -23.80 -56.36
CA ALA A 319 4.09 -23.00 -56.66
C ALA A 319 2.99 -23.52 -57.62
N ARG A 320 1.77 -23.67 -57.09
CA ARG A 320 0.51 -23.46 -57.85
C ARG A 320 -0.54 -22.70 -57.04
N SER A 321 -0.99 -21.57 -57.61
CA SER A 321 -2.33 -20.95 -57.56
C SER A 321 -3.23 -21.17 -56.34
N ALA A 322 -3.59 -20.07 -55.66
CA ALA A 322 -4.43 -20.04 -54.45
C ALA A 322 -5.97 -20.07 -54.69
N GLU A 323 -6.44 -20.46 -55.87
CA GLU A 323 -7.86 -20.34 -56.28
C GLU A 323 -8.67 -21.65 -56.16
N SER A 324 -8.16 -22.65 -55.43
CA SER A 324 -8.79 -23.98 -55.30
C SER A 324 -9.08 -24.42 -53.85
N LEU A 325 -9.09 -23.48 -52.89
CA LEU A 325 -9.27 -23.77 -51.45
C LEU A 325 -10.35 -22.90 -50.75
N GLU A 326 -10.95 -21.93 -51.45
CA GLU A 326 -11.99 -21.04 -50.90
C GLU A 326 -13.44 -21.53 -51.10
N GLN A 327 -13.66 -22.70 -51.73
CA GLN A 327 -15.00 -23.26 -51.95
C GLN A 327 -15.35 -24.46 -51.06
N GLU A 328 -14.40 -25.32 -50.67
CA GLU A 328 -14.68 -26.44 -49.74
C GLU A 328 -14.64 -26.02 -48.25
N THR A 329 -14.07 -24.86 -47.93
CA THR A 329 -14.00 -24.34 -46.54
C THR A 329 -15.22 -23.52 -46.11
N ARG A 330 -16.24 -23.40 -46.96
CA ARG A 330 -17.34 -22.42 -46.78
C ARG A 330 -18.70 -22.98 -46.37
N GLU A 331 -18.91 -24.31 -46.42
CA GLU A 331 -20.18 -24.92 -46.03
C GLU A 331 -20.19 -25.48 -44.59
N ASP A 332 -19.09 -26.10 -44.13
CA ASP A 332 -19.04 -26.74 -42.80
C ASP A 332 -18.98 -25.79 -41.60
N LEU A 333 -18.52 -24.54 -41.79
CA LEU A 333 -18.50 -23.53 -40.72
C LEU A 333 -19.90 -22.93 -40.41
N SER A 334 -20.95 -23.33 -41.13
CA SER A 334 -22.30 -22.76 -40.99
C SER A 334 -23.20 -23.47 -39.97
N ARG A 335 -22.79 -24.61 -39.39
CA ARG A 335 -23.69 -25.53 -38.65
C ARG A 335 -23.42 -25.72 -37.15
N PHE A 336 -22.46 -25.00 -36.56
CA PHE A 336 -22.21 -25.01 -35.11
C PHE A 336 -22.24 -23.61 -34.47
N SER A 337 -23.28 -22.83 -34.78
CA SER A 337 -23.68 -21.65 -34.00
C SER A 337 -25.00 -21.93 -33.29
N SER A 338 -24.94 -22.27 -32.00
CA SER A 338 -26.14 -22.48 -31.18
C SER A 338 -26.70 -21.13 -30.74
N ALA A 339 -28.04 -21.01 -30.63
CA ALA A 339 -28.66 -19.79 -30.14
C ALA A 339 -28.17 -19.37 -28.74
N ALA A 340 -27.67 -20.33 -27.94
CA ALA A 340 -27.07 -20.09 -26.64
C ALA A 340 -25.74 -19.31 -26.68
N SER A 341 -24.89 -19.49 -27.71
CA SER A 341 -23.64 -18.71 -27.81
C SER A 341 -23.93 -17.25 -28.18
N LEU A 342 -24.88 -17.03 -29.10
CA LEU A 342 -25.38 -15.69 -29.45
C LEU A 342 -26.08 -15.01 -28.28
N ALA A 343 -26.94 -15.72 -27.54
CA ALA A 343 -27.60 -15.19 -26.35
C ALA A 343 -26.60 -14.83 -25.24
N ASN A 344 -25.61 -15.69 -24.96
CA ASN A 344 -24.55 -15.38 -24.00
C ASN A 344 -23.71 -14.18 -24.45
N ALA A 345 -23.33 -14.08 -25.73
CA ALA A 345 -22.59 -12.93 -26.24
C ALA A 345 -23.38 -11.61 -26.11
N GLN A 346 -24.68 -11.63 -26.41
CA GLN A 346 -25.56 -10.47 -26.26
C GLN A 346 -25.75 -10.08 -24.78
N HIS A 347 -25.96 -11.06 -23.89
CA HIS A 347 -26.08 -10.82 -22.45
C HIS A 347 -24.79 -10.25 -21.85
N THR A 348 -23.61 -10.79 -22.23
CA THR A 348 -22.31 -10.24 -21.81
C THR A 348 -22.10 -8.83 -22.32
N ALA A 349 -22.44 -8.53 -23.59
CA ALA A 349 -22.34 -7.17 -24.13
C ALA A 349 -23.24 -6.18 -23.37
N GLN A 350 -24.49 -6.55 -23.07
CA GLN A 350 -25.42 -5.74 -22.27
C GLN A 350 -24.90 -5.51 -20.83
N SER A 351 -24.35 -6.56 -20.20
CA SER A 351 -23.72 -6.49 -18.87
C SER A 351 -22.54 -5.50 -18.85
N VAL A 352 -21.66 -5.55 -19.86
CA VAL A 352 -20.53 -4.63 -20.00
C VAL A 352 -21.01 -3.18 -20.17
N THR A 353 -21.98 -2.92 -21.05
CA THR A 353 -22.55 -1.56 -21.22
C THR A 353 -23.15 -1.04 -19.92
N ALA A 354 -23.94 -1.84 -19.21
CA ALA A 354 -24.52 -1.47 -17.93
C ALA A 354 -23.47 -1.31 -16.80
N ALA A 355 -22.29 -1.91 -16.91
CA ALA A 355 -21.15 -1.66 -16.02
C ALA A 355 -20.42 -0.35 -16.38
N VAL A 356 -20.27 -0.04 -17.67
CA VAL A 356 -19.68 1.22 -18.15
C VAL A 356 -20.56 2.42 -17.78
N GLU A 357 -21.87 2.37 -18.03
CA GLU A 357 -22.79 3.46 -17.64
C GLU A 357 -22.75 3.77 -16.13
N ARG A 358 -22.66 2.73 -15.28
CA ARG A 358 -22.53 2.89 -13.83
C ARG A 358 -21.18 3.52 -13.45
N LEU A 359 -20.10 3.17 -14.15
CA LEU A 359 -18.79 3.79 -13.93
C LEU A 359 -18.75 5.24 -14.41
N GLU A 360 -19.35 5.56 -15.56
CA GLU A 360 -19.44 6.93 -16.08
C GLU A 360 -20.22 7.83 -15.11
N LYS A 361 -21.37 7.36 -14.60
CA LYS A 361 -22.13 8.04 -13.54
C LYS A 361 -21.26 8.26 -12.30
N ARG A 362 -20.51 7.26 -11.83
CA ARG A 362 -19.58 7.38 -10.67
C ARG A 362 -18.50 8.44 -10.91
N VAL A 363 -17.90 8.47 -12.10
CA VAL A 363 -16.89 9.46 -12.50
C VAL A 363 -17.49 10.87 -12.52
N ALA A 364 -18.69 11.06 -13.10
CA ALA A 364 -19.36 12.37 -13.14
C ALA A 364 -19.70 12.91 -11.73
N SER A 365 -20.14 12.05 -10.80
CA SER A 365 -20.39 12.47 -9.42
C SER A 365 -19.12 12.70 -8.61
N TRP A 366 -17.99 12.09 -8.98
CA TRP A 366 -16.69 12.45 -8.41
C TRP A 366 -16.22 13.81 -8.93
N ALA A 367 -16.35 14.06 -10.25
CA ALA A 367 -16.04 15.35 -10.86
C ALA A 367 -16.79 16.50 -10.19
N LYS A 368 -18.11 16.35 -9.97
CA LYS A 368 -18.92 17.34 -9.25
C LYS A 368 -18.45 17.62 -7.81
N ARG A 369 -18.03 16.58 -7.06
CA ARG A 369 -17.42 16.78 -5.73
C ARG A 369 -16.07 17.51 -5.83
N GLY A 370 -15.37 17.36 -6.95
CA GLY A 370 -14.16 18.11 -7.31
C GLY A 370 -14.40 19.59 -7.67
N GLU A 371 -15.52 19.91 -8.33
CA GLU A 371 -15.96 21.29 -8.60
C GLU A 371 -16.24 22.06 -7.29
N GLU A 372 -16.76 21.36 -6.28
CA GLU A 372 -17.04 21.90 -4.93
C GLU A 372 -15.80 21.93 -4.00
N ALA A 373 -14.61 21.56 -4.49
CA ALA A 373 -13.39 21.43 -3.68
C ALA A 373 -12.97 22.74 -2.96
N PRO A 374 -12.30 22.65 -1.79
CA PRO A 374 -11.88 23.83 -1.03
C PRO A 374 -10.65 24.56 -1.63
N PHE A 375 -10.16 24.15 -2.80
CA PHE A 375 -8.94 24.69 -3.43
C PHE A 375 -9.04 24.75 -4.97
N ARG A 376 -8.11 25.51 -5.58
CA ARG A 376 -7.91 25.60 -7.03
C ARG A 376 -6.40 25.73 -7.36
N LEU A 377 -5.93 25.24 -8.51
CA LEU A 377 -4.51 25.16 -8.88
C LEU A 377 -4.03 26.34 -9.75
N MET A 378 -3.36 27.33 -9.16
CA MET A 378 -2.76 28.44 -9.92
C MET A 378 -1.33 28.10 -10.38
N VAL A 379 -0.94 28.59 -11.56
CA VAL A 379 0.41 28.43 -12.13
C VAL A 379 1.03 29.80 -12.41
N GLY A 380 2.33 29.97 -12.15
CA GLY A 380 3.02 31.22 -12.48
C GLY A 380 4.55 31.20 -12.25
N PRO A 381 5.30 32.12 -12.88
CA PRO A 381 6.77 32.11 -12.90
C PRO A 381 7.44 32.63 -11.61
N SER A 382 6.68 32.90 -10.54
CA SER A 382 7.21 33.38 -9.26
C SER A 382 6.35 32.91 -8.10
N ARG A 383 7.01 32.29 -7.13
CA ARG A 383 6.45 31.87 -5.85
C ARG A 383 5.85 33.04 -5.07
N GLU A 384 6.52 34.20 -5.11
CA GLU A 384 6.13 35.42 -4.40
C GLU A 384 4.82 35.98 -4.97
N ARG A 385 4.63 35.90 -6.29
CA ARG A 385 3.39 36.32 -6.96
C ARG A 385 2.21 35.41 -6.62
N LEU A 386 2.40 34.10 -6.64
CA LEU A 386 1.35 33.13 -6.25
C LEU A 386 0.91 33.35 -4.80
N LEU A 387 1.86 33.59 -3.88
CA LEU A 387 1.56 33.91 -2.48
C LEU A 387 1.01 35.33 -2.27
N ALA A 388 1.26 36.28 -3.18
CA ALA A 388 0.61 37.60 -3.16
C ALA A 388 -0.85 37.51 -3.64
N GLU A 389 -1.10 36.69 -4.66
CA GLU A 389 -2.44 36.44 -5.19
C GLU A 389 -3.33 35.67 -4.20
N GLN A 390 -2.80 34.68 -3.48
CA GLN A 390 -3.50 34.05 -2.35
C GLN A 390 -4.00 35.12 -1.35
N ARG A 391 -3.09 36.00 -0.93
CA ARG A 391 -3.40 37.09 0.02
C ARG A 391 -4.41 38.09 -0.52
N ARG A 392 -4.38 38.43 -1.82
CA ARG A 392 -5.40 39.28 -2.44
C ARG A 392 -6.80 38.67 -2.32
N LEU A 393 -6.95 37.40 -2.66
CA LEU A 393 -8.22 36.68 -2.61
C LEU A 393 -8.78 36.61 -1.17
N GLU A 394 -7.88 36.46 -0.20
CA GLU A 394 -8.19 36.42 1.24
C GLU A 394 -8.56 37.81 1.80
N GLU A 395 -7.85 38.87 1.39
CA GLU A 395 -8.16 40.26 1.71
C GLU A 395 -9.52 40.68 1.14
N GLU A 396 -9.82 40.31 -0.11
CA GLU A 396 -11.12 40.54 -0.73
C GLU A 396 -12.24 39.77 -0.01
N ALA A 397 -12.02 38.51 0.36
CA ALA A 397 -13.02 37.70 1.06
C ALA A 397 -13.33 38.27 2.46
N ALA A 398 -12.31 38.63 3.23
CA ALA A 398 -12.47 39.25 4.53
C ALA A 398 -13.13 40.64 4.43
N GLY A 399 -12.77 41.43 3.41
CA GLY A 399 -13.40 42.72 3.11
C GLY A 399 -14.88 42.59 2.81
N ARG A 400 -15.28 41.63 1.96
CA ARG A 400 -16.69 41.28 1.69
C ARG A 400 -17.44 40.83 2.96
N ALA A 401 -16.73 40.23 3.92
CA ALA A 401 -17.26 39.82 5.22
C ALA A 401 -17.23 40.91 6.31
N GLY A 402 -16.79 42.14 5.99
CA GLY A 402 -16.69 43.24 6.95
C GLY A 402 -15.58 43.08 8.00
N LYS A 403 -14.56 42.25 7.74
CA LYS A 403 -13.49 41.89 8.68
C LYS A 403 -12.15 42.49 8.23
N SER A 404 -11.36 42.98 9.19
CA SER A 404 -10.01 43.49 8.93
C SER A 404 -8.94 42.44 9.26
N LEU A 405 -7.95 42.30 8.39
CA LEU A 405 -6.85 41.33 8.51
C LEU A 405 -5.73 41.57 9.55
N PRO A 406 -5.38 42.80 9.99
CA PRO A 406 -3.98 43.14 10.27
C PRO A 406 -3.46 42.72 11.65
N SER A 407 -3.31 41.42 11.90
CA SER A 407 -2.48 40.88 13.01
C SER A 407 -2.06 39.40 12.90
N LEU A 408 -2.52 38.64 11.90
CA LEU A 408 -2.26 37.19 11.83
C LEU A 408 -1.13 36.81 10.83
N PRO A 409 -0.15 35.98 11.24
CA PRO A 409 0.84 35.43 10.30
C PRO A 409 0.23 34.29 9.49
N SER A 410 0.34 34.37 8.15
CA SER A 410 -0.17 33.40 7.16
C SER A 410 -1.64 33.00 7.35
N LEU A 411 -2.50 33.60 6.53
CA LEU A 411 -3.87 33.14 6.31
C LEU A 411 -3.87 31.70 5.77
N LEU A 412 -4.95 30.97 6.07
CA LEU A 412 -5.31 29.66 5.53
C LEU A 412 -4.10 28.71 5.35
N ALA A 413 -3.80 27.93 6.38
CA ALA A 413 -2.75 26.92 6.31
C ALA A 413 -3.15 25.77 5.36
N GLN A 414 -2.20 25.27 4.56
CA GLN A 414 -2.39 24.01 3.86
C GLN A 414 -2.38 22.86 4.86
N ALA A 415 -3.48 22.11 4.92
CA ALA A 415 -3.55 20.83 5.60
C ALA A 415 -3.35 19.70 4.57
N PRO A 416 -2.63 18.62 4.91
CA PRO A 416 -2.54 17.45 4.03
C PRO A 416 -3.91 16.77 3.89
N HIS A 417 -4.32 16.46 2.65
CA HIS A 417 -5.49 15.62 2.38
C HIS A 417 -5.10 14.20 2.00
N GLY A 418 -5.59 13.20 2.75
CA GLY A 418 -5.34 11.79 2.44
C GLY A 418 -3.97 11.24 2.88
N THR A 419 -3.78 9.93 2.76
CA THR A 419 -2.58 9.22 3.27
C THR A 419 -1.31 9.77 2.64
N SER A 420 -1.31 9.98 1.33
CA SER A 420 -0.12 10.36 0.55
C SER A 420 0.33 11.80 0.87
N ALA A 421 -0.60 12.76 0.98
CA ALA A 421 -0.28 14.12 1.39
C ALA A 421 0.30 14.17 2.81
N LYS A 422 -0.28 13.39 3.75
CA LYS A 422 0.22 13.33 5.14
C LYS A 422 1.68 12.90 5.20
N PHE A 423 2.13 11.98 4.33
CA PHE A 423 3.56 11.71 4.15
C PHE A 423 4.33 12.91 3.56
N PHE A 424 3.87 13.52 2.45
CA PHE A 424 4.60 14.60 1.77
C PHE A 424 4.86 15.81 2.66
N PHE A 425 3.90 16.20 3.50
CA PHE A 425 4.04 17.31 4.45
C PHE A 425 4.94 16.98 5.67
N GLN A 426 5.24 15.70 5.93
CA GLN A 426 6.09 15.24 7.03
C GLN A 426 7.52 14.85 6.59
N MET A 427 7.82 14.86 5.30
CA MET A 427 9.11 14.42 4.77
C MET A 427 10.23 15.44 4.99
N HIS A 428 11.37 14.97 5.47
CA HIS A 428 12.60 15.75 5.58
C HIS A 428 13.44 15.61 4.30
N ALA A 429 14.05 16.72 3.87
CA ALA A 429 15.06 16.72 2.80
C ALA A 429 16.41 16.30 3.40
N LEU A 430 16.88 15.08 3.10
CA LEU A 430 18.12 14.53 3.63
C LEU A 430 19.22 14.55 2.55
N PRO A 431 20.34 15.29 2.75
CA PRO A 431 21.48 15.26 1.82
C PRO A 431 22.11 13.87 1.72
N VAL A 432 22.58 13.48 0.54
CA VAL A 432 23.29 12.22 0.31
C VAL A 432 24.78 12.41 0.59
N ASN A 433 25.31 11.72 1.61
CA ASN A 433 26.74 11.71 1.93
C ASN A 433 27.51 10.77 1.00
N SER A 434 27.02 9.54 0.82
CA SER A 434 27.71 8.51 0.05
C SER A 434 26.75 7.51 -0.62
N VAL A 435 27.16 7.00 -1.77
CA VAL A 435 26.48 5.91 -2.51
C VAL A 435 27.53 4.84 -2.82
N ARG A 436 27.53 3.75 -2.05
CA ARG A 436 28.53 2.68 -2.11
C ARG A 436 27.94 1.43 -2.74
N GLN A 437 28.42 1.04 -3.92
CA GLN A 437 28.06 -0.23 -4.55
C GLN A 437 28.49 -1.42 -3.66
N LEU A 438 27.54 -2.27 -3.26
CA LEU A 438 27.77 -3.44 -2.41
C LEU A 438 27.93 -4.74 -3.21
N ARG A 439 27.28 -4.83 -4.38
CA ARG A 439 27.34 -6.00 -5.27
C ARG A 439 28.53 -5.84 -6.21
N GLN A 440 29.48 -6.77 -6.15
CA GLN A 440 30.73 -6.71 -6.89
C GLN A 440 30.48 -6.81 -8.40
N GLN A 441 31.13 -5.93 -9.18
CA GLN A 441 31.12 -6.03 -10.64
C GLN A 441 31.96 -7.22 -11.08
N VAL A 442 31.34 -8.20 -11.72
CA VAL A 442 32.07 -9.24 -12.45
C VAL A 442 32.43 -8.66 -13.81
N THR A 443 33.66 -8.17 -13.95
CA THR A 443 34.22 -7.82 -15.26
C THR A 443 34.33 -9.10 -16.10
N PHE A 444 33.58 -9.19 -17.19
CA PHE A 444 33.78 -10.24 -18.18
C PHE A 444 35.13 -10.00 -18.86
N SER A 445 36.15 -10.76 -18.44
CA SER A 445 37.42 -10.81 -19.15
C SER A 445 37.21 -11.47 -20.51
N SER A 446 37.07 -10.65 -21.55
CA SER A 446 36.98 -11.06 -22.96
C SER A 446 38.35 -11.51 -23.47
N ALA A 447 38.86 -12.61 -22.89
CA ALA A 447 40.06 -13.29 -23.34
C ALA A 447 39.84 -14.02 -24.68
N SER A 448 39.68 -13.25 -25.76
CA SER A 448 39.88 -13.75 -27.13
C SER A 448 41.36 -13.64 -27.52
N ALA A 449 41.78 -14.43 -28.51
CA ALA A 449 43.19 -14.70 -28.76
C ALA A 449 43.96 -13.49 -29.34
N ALA A 450 45.26 -13.45 -29.07
CA ALA A 450 46.16 -12.43 -29.59
C ALA A 450 46.23 -12.47 -31.14
N GLY A 451 45.83 -11.38 -31.78
CA GLY A 451 46.00 -11.12 -33.21
C GLY A 451 46.78 -9.83 -33.43
N SER A 452 48.03 -9.96 -33.88
CA SER A 452 48.91 -8.81 -34.19
C SER A 452 48.38 -7.99 -35.36
N HIS A 453 48.32 -6.65 -35.23
CA HIS A 453 49.12 -5.76 -36.07
C HIS A 453 49.23 -4.31 -35.55
N CYS A 454 50.03 -3.50 -36.24
CA CYS A 454 50.73 -2.33 -35.70
C CYS A 454 49.85 -1.14 -35.30
N ALA A 455 50.36 -0.40 -34.31
CA ALA A 455 49.85 0.91 -33.92
C ALA A 455 50.04 1.99 -34.98
N HIS A 456 49.23 3.04 -34.90
CA HIS A 456 49.71 4.41 -35.10
C HIS A 456 49.13 5.34 -34.04
N ARG A 457 50.00 6.12 -33.40
CA ARG A 457 49.62 7.25 -32.53
C ARG A 457 49.45 8.49 -33.40
N VAL A 458 48.34 9.19 -33.23
CA VAL A 458 48.19 10.63 -33.51
C VAL A 458 47.55 11.25 -32.27
N ALA A 459 47.91 12.50 -31.94
CA ALA A 459 47.46 13.22 -30.76
C ALA A 459 47.04 14.66 -31.15
N ALA A 460 46.27 15.30 -30.26
CA ALA A 460 45.46 16.50 -30.51
C ALA A 460 44.26 16.25 -31.48
N SER A 461 43.12 16.90 -31.31
CA SER A 461 42.84 18.16 -30.59
C SER A 461 41.63 18.11 -29.66
N GLU A 462 41.64 18.97 -28.63
CA GLU A 462 40.45 19.30 -27.84
C GLU A 462 39.54 20.27 -28.63
N THR A 463 38.40 19.80 -29.15
CA THR A 463 37.13 20.56 -29.26
C THR A 463 36.07 19.68 -29.91
N GLU A 464 35.28 18.95 -29.11
CA GLU A 464 33.89 18.69 -29.46
C GLU A 464 33.08 18.44 -28.19
N LYS A 465 31.90 19.03 -28.15
CA LYS A 465 30.99 19.06 -26.99
C LYS A 465 29.64 18.57 -27.47
N GLU A 466 28.89 17.92 -26.59
CA GLU A 466 27.43 17.76 -26.70
C GLU A 466 26.93 17.01 -27.96
N LEU A 467 26.87 15.68 -27.87
CA LEU A 467 25.67 14.92 -28.21
C LEU A 467 25.60 13.70 -27.27
N GLY A 468 24.39 13.30 -26.85
CA GLY A 468 24.21 12.30 -25.79
C GLY A 468 24.58 10.88 -26.24
N GLU A 469 25.44 10.20 -25.48
CA GLU A 469 25.68 8.76 -25.69
C GLU A 469 24.39 7.96 -25.39
N PRO A 470 24.07 6.93 -26.20
CA PRO A 470 22.97 6.04 -25.89
C PRO A 470 23.26 5.20 -24.64
N TRP A 471 22.18 4.86 -23.94
CA TRP A 471 22.08 3.95 -22.80
C TRP A 471 23.23 2.93 -22.65
N ARG A 472 23.87 2.90 -21.48
CA ARG A 472 24.85 1.86 -21.11
C ARG A 472 24.21 0.47 -21.13
N THR A 473 24.43 -0.28 -22.21
CA THR A 473 24.09 -1.71 -22.32
C THR A 473 24.78 -2.56 -21.24
N ASP A 474 25.94 -2.11 -20.76
CA ASP A 474 26.82 -2.89 -19.89
C ASP A 474 26.59 -2.60 -18.39
N ALA A 475 25.53 -1.86 -18.05
CA ALA A 475 25.10 -1.71 -16.67
C ALA A 475 24.60 -3.07 -16.14
N PRO A 476 25.19 -3.64 -15.08
CA PRO A 476 24.75 -4.95 -14.59
C PRO A 476 23.30 -4.85 -14.11
N GLN A 477 22.42 -5.69 -14.67
CA GLN A 477 20.96 -5.80 -14.44
C GLN A 477 20.54 -6.09 -12.97
N GLU A 478 21.51 -6.08 -12.06
CA GLU A 478 21.42 -6.43 -10.66
C GLU A 478 22.37 -5.47 -9.90
N SER A 479 21.96 -4.24 -9.59
CA SER A 479 22.71 -3.35 -8.70
C SER A 479 22.20 -3.44 -7.25
N THR A 480 23.07 -3.15 -6.29
CA THR A 480 22.71 -3.07 -4.86
C THR A 480 23.71 -2.16 -4.18
N VAL A 481 23.21 -1.14 -3.49
CA VAL A 481 24.00 -0.05 -2.90
C VAL A 481 23.72 0.07 -1.40
N GLU A 482 24.70 0.60 -0.68
CA GLU A 482 24.46 1.32 0.56
C GLU A 482 24.37 2.81 0.22
N VAL A 483 23.31 3.49 0.67
CA VAL A 483 23.21 4.95 0.57
C VAL A 483 23.20 5.52 1.97
N GLU A 484 24.09 6.47 2.21
CA GLU A 484 24.22 7.21 3.45
C GLU A 484 23.68 8.63 3.28
N LEU A 485 22.84 9.06 4.22
CA LEU A 485 22.21 10.38 4.24
C LEU A 485 22.59 11.15 5.50
N ASP A 486 22.71 12.46 5.41
CA ASP A 486 22.93 13.33 6.57
C ASP A 486 21.61 13.63 7.32
N LEU A 487 21.71 13.63 8.65
CA LEU A 487 20.69 14.01 9.63
C LEU A 487 21.17 15.17 10.54
N THR A 488 22.36 15.74 10.29
CA THR A 488 22.97 16.77 11.15
C THR A 488 22.07 18.00 11.29
N ASP A 489 21.55 18.53 10.18
CA ASP A 489 20.58 19.64 10.16
C ASP A 489 19.14 19.22 10.50
N CYS A 490 18.90 17.93 10.77
CA CYS A 490 17.61 17.38 11.18
C CYS A 490 17.64 16.88 12.65
N PRO A 491 17.95 17.74 13.65
CA PRO A 491 18.20 17.29 15.02
C PRO A 491 17.02 16.56 15.67
N ALA A 492 15.79 16.93 15.30
CA ALA A 492 14.54 16.32 15.76
C ALA A 492 14.33 14.89 15.21
N VAL A 493 14.89 14.57 14.04
CA VAL A 493 14.82 13.22 13.47
C VAL A 493 15.68 12.30 14.32
N GLN A 494 15.05 11.34 14.99
CA GLN A 494 15.72 10.31 15.79
C GLN A 494 15.30 8.93 15.31
N TYR A 495 16.25 7.99 15.28
CA TYR A 495 16.03 6.63 14.85
C TYR A 495 16.78 5.65 15.76
N ARG A 496 16.50 4.36 15.59
CA ARG A 496 17.14 3.22 16.25
C ARG A 496 17.57 2.22 15.18
N ALA A 497 18.50 1.33 15.51
CA ALA A 497 18.85 0.23 14.62
C ALA A 497 17.58 -0.55 14.21
N ALA A 498 17.47 -0.88 12.92
CA ALA A 498 16.28 -1.46 12.30
C ALA A 498 14.98 -0.63 12.40
N ASP A 499 15.05 0.71 12.39
CA ASP A 499 13.89 1.53 12.03
C ASP A 499 13.61 1.52 10.51
N ASN A 500 12.39 1.88 10.12
CA ASN A 500 12.00 1.94 8.71
C ASN A 500 11.96 3.39 8.23
N MET A 501 12.55 3.64 7.06
CA MET A 501 12.57 4.95 6.43
C MET A 501 11.77 4.92 5.13
N TYR A 502 10.70 5.70 5.10
CA TYR A 502 9.82 5.90 3.96
C TYR A 502 10.45 6.93 3.04
N CYS A 503 10.92 6.49 1.87
CA CYS A 503 11.65 7.30 0.92
C CYS A 503 10.75 7.70 -0.24
N LEU A 504 10.69 9.01 -0.51
CA LEU A 504 10.02 9.60 -1.65
C LEU A 504 11.04 9.78 -2.77
N HIS A 505 10.69 9.35 -3.98
CA HIS A 505 11.60 9.34 -5.13
C HIS A 505 11.28 10.47 -6.09
N LYS A 506 12.25 10.87 -6.91
CA LYS A 506 11.98 11.68 -8.09
C LYS A 506 11.73 10.76 -9.30
N ASN A 507 10.66 11.01 -10.05
CA ASN A 507 10.48 10.42 -11.38
C ASN A 507 11.65 10.82 -12.31
N THR A 508 11.91 10.04 -13.35
CA THR A 508 13.03 10.32 -14.27
C THR A 508 12.78 11.63 -15.04
N ALA A 509 13.85 12.32 -15.44
CA ALA A 509 13.74 13.54 -16.25
C ALA A 509 12.98 13.29 -17.58
N GLU A 510 13.08 12.10 -18.15
CA GLU A 510 12.33 11.69 -19.35
C GLU A 510 10.82 11.56 -19.08
N GLU A 511 10.45 10.96 -17.95
CA GLU A 511 9.05 10.82 -17.55
C GLU A 511 8.42 12.18 -17.24
N ILE A 512 9.14 13.03 -16.48
CA ILE A 512 8.75 14.41 -16.21
C ILE A 512 8.57 15.20 -17.52
N THR A 513 9.53 15.09 -18.46
CA THR A 513 9.46 15.78 -19.76
C THR A 513 8.32 15.27 -20.64
N TRP A 514 8.02 13.97 -20.60
CA TRP A 514 6.90 13.38 -21.33
C TRP A 514 5.57 13.90 -20.76
N TRP A 515 5.34 13.82 -19.46
CA TRP A 515 4.10 14.31 -18.83
C TRP A 515 3.94 15.83 -18.92
N HIS A 516 5.04 16.60 -18.84
CA HIS A 516 5.05 18.05 -19.08
C HIS A 516 4.56 18.41 -20.50
N THR A 517 4.92 17.60 -21.50
CA THR A 517 4.44 17.77 -22.88
C THR A 517 3.02 17.21 -23.07
N PHE A 518 2.71 16.06 -22.48
CA PHE A 518 1.41 15.38 -22.62
C PHE A 518 0.28 16.21 -22.00
N LEU A 519 0.46 16.74 -20.79
CA LEU A 519 -0.50 17.62 -20.10
C LEU A 519 -0.53 19.05 -20.68
N GLY A 520 0.19 19.32 -21.78
CA GLY A 520 0.14 20.60 -22.49
C GLY A 520 0.81 21.79 -21.79
N PHE A 521 1.55 21.58 -20.70
CA PHE A 521 2.34 22.65 -20.06
C PHE A 521 3.29 23.30 -21.06
N LYS A 522 4.00 22.48 -21.84
CA LYS A 522 5.02 22.93 -22.79
C LYS A 522 4.47 23.80 -23.91
N GLU A 523 3.38 23.38 -24.56
CA GLU A 523 2.79 24.08 -25.71
C GLU A 523 2.10 25.38 -25.30
N GLN A 524 1.52 25.42 -24.09
CA GLN A 524 1.03 26.68 -23.52
C GLN A 524 2.22 27.59 -23.10
N GLY A 525 3.41 27.02 -22.85
CA GLY A 525 4.64 27.74 -22.51
C GLY A 525 4.94 27.87 -21.01
N VAL A 526 4.51 26.90 -20.18
CA VAL A 526 4.92 26.79 -18.77
C VAL A 526 6.28 26.09 -18.71
N ALA A 527 7.26 26.68 -18.05
CA ALA A 527 8.56 26.06 -17.79
C ALA A 527 8.47 25.02 -16.68
N LEU A 528 9.36 24.01 -16.68
CA LEU A 528 9.50 23.08 -15.55
C LEU A 528 9.85 23.81 -14.23
N ASN A 529 10.48 24.97 -14.33
CA ASN A 529 10.86 25.82 -13.19
C ASN A 529 9.77 26.82 -12.78
N ASP A 530 8.65 26.92 -13.50
CA ASP A 530 7.50 27.70 -13.05
C ASP A 530 6.86 27.02 -11.83
N PHE A 531 6.16 27.80 -11.00
CA PHE A 531 5.57 27.34 -9.76
C PHE A 531 4.09 26.98 -9.94
N VAL A 532 3.67 25.92 -9.25
CA VAL A 532 2.26 25.56 -9.06
C VAL A 532 1.86 25.80 -7.61
N HIS A 533 0.63 26.27 -7.39
CA HIS A 533 0.14 26.58 -6.04
C HIS A 533 -1.36 26.31 -5.90
N TRP A 534 -1.72 25.48 -4.92
CA TRP A 534 -3.09 25.36 -4.44
C TRP A 534 -3.46 26.62 -3.66
N VAL A 535 -4.48 27.36 -4.10
CA VAL A 535 -5.08 28.47 -3.34
C VAL A 535 -6.51 28.13 -2.93
N PRO A 536 -7.05 28.71 -1.83
CA PRO A 536 -8.43 28.49 -1.40
C PRO A 536 -9.47 28.79 -2.49
N SER A 537 -10.55 27.99 -2.56
CA SER A 537 -11.68 28.28 -3.45
C SER A 537 -12.60 29.38 -2.88
N ARG A 538 -13.42 30.01 -3.73
CA ARG A 538 -14.40 31.04 -3.32
C ARG A 538 -15.34 30.52 -2.21
N ALA A 539 -15.72 29.24 -2.26
CA ALA A 539 -16.56 28.60 -1.23
C ALA A 539 -15.82 28.42 0.10
N ALA A 540 -14.55 27.96 0.07
CA ALA A 540 -13.72 27.83 1.27
C ALA A 540 -13.49 29.20 1.94
N LEU A 541 -13.23 30.24 1.15
CA LEU A 541 -13.08 31.62 1.64
C LEU A 541 -14.37 32.17 2.27
N ALA A 542 -15.53 31.92 1.67
CA ALA A 542 -16.82 32.33 2.24
C ALA A 542 -17.14 31.60 3.57
N SER A 543 -16.78 30.31 3.66
CA SER A 543 -16.92 29.51 4.88
C SER A 543 -15.95 29.95 5.99
N ALA A 544 -14.72 30.32 5.63
CA ALA A 544 -13.72 30.88 6.53
C ALA A 544 -14.07 32.28 7.04
N PHE A 545 -14.70 33.11 6.20
CA PHE A 545 -15.10 34.47 6.51
C PHE A 545 -16.63 34.66 6.44
N PRO A 546 -17.42 34.02 7.33
CA PRO A 546 -18.88 34.12 7.28
C PRO A 546 -19.34 35.56 7.55
N VAL A 547 -20.24 36.07 6.71
CA VAL A 547 -20.85 37.40 6.86
C VAL A 547 -21.70 37.43 8.14
N SER A 548 -21.60 38.50 8.93
CA SER A 548 -22.22 38.57 10.26
C SER A 548 -23.74 38.80 10.21
N SER A 549 -24.52 37.74 10.02
CA SER A 549 -26.00 37.75 10.13
C SER A 549 -26.56 36.74 11.15
N SER A 550 -25.75 35.83 11.68
CA SER A 550 -26.11 34.88 12.74
C SER A 550 -25.31 35.13 14.02
N SER A 551 -25.98 35.13 15.17
CA SER A 551 -25.39 35.48 16.47
C SER A 551 -24.96 34.25 17.27
N SER A 552 -23.70 33.83 17.09
CA SER A 552 -23.03 32.88 17.99
C SER A 552 -21.66 33.42 18.43
N SER A 553 -21.29 33.12 19.67
CA SER A 553 -20.14 33.76 20.34
C SER A 553 -18.78 33.24 19.83
N PRO A 554 -17.79 34.10 19.56
CA PRO A 554 -16.47 33.66 19.11
C PRO A 554 -15.62 33.11 20.26
N SER A 555 -15.70 31.80 20.52
CA SER A 555 -14.77 31.09 21.38
C SER A 555 -13.57 30.59 20.58
N SER A 556 -12.40 31.20 20.80
CA SER A 556 -11.08 30.88 20.20
C SER A 556 -11.05 30.78 18.67
N SER A 557 -10.38 31.73 18.00
CA SER A 557 -10.14 31.67 16.56
C SER A 557 -9.50 30.33 16.16
N PRO A 558 -10.18 29.45 15.40
CA PRO A 558 -9.55 28.26 14.88
C PRO A 558 -8.51 28.67 13.82
N ALA A 559 -7.43 27.91 13.70
CA ALA A 559 -6.55 28.03 12.54
C ALA A 559 -7.37 27.64 11.30
N LEU A 560 -7.61 28.61 10.42
CA LEU A 560 -8.25 28.35 9.13
C LEU A 560 -7.29 27.48 8.30
N SER A 561 -7.79 26.38 7.74
CA SER A 561 -6.99 25.49 6.89
C SER A 561 -7.81 24.88 5.77
N TYR A 562 -7.17 24.60 4.63
CA TYR A 562 -7.77 23.90 3.50
C TYR A 562 -6.95 22.66 3.16
N ALA A 563 -7.63 21.56 2.83
CA ALA A 563 -7.02 20.28 2.56
C ALA A 563 -6.44 20.25 1.14
N VAL A 564 -5.19 19.84 0.94
CA VAL A 564 -4.50 19.80 -0.38
C VAL A 564 -3.72 18.49 -0.60
N PRO A 565 -3.54 18.05 -1.86
CA PRO A 565 -2.90 16.76 -2.16
C PRO A 565 -1.37 16.74 -1.99
N PHE A 566 -0.69 17.90 -2.04
CA PHE A 566 0.77 18.00 -1.80
C PHE A 566 1.20 19.43 -1.44
N PRO A 567 2.39 19.62 -0.81
CA PRO A 567 2.90 20.93 -0.42
C PRO A 567 3.14 21.87 -1.61
N THR A 568 2.64 23.10 -1.54
CA THR A 568 2.88 24.14 -2.55
C THR A 568 3.03 25.54 -1.90
N PRO A 569 3.65 26.55 -2.55
CA PRO A 569 4.23 26.54 -3.89
C PRO A 569 5.44 25.62 -4.04
N CYS A 570 5.45 24.82 -5.11
CA CYS A 570 6.58 24.02 -5.58
C CYS A 570 6.69 24.19 -7.11
N THR A 571 7.79 23.76 -7.74
CA THR A 571 7.91 23.86 -9.21
C THR A 571 7.08 22.78 -9.93
N VAL A 572 6.76 22.98 -11.20
CA VAL A 572 6.17 21.93 -12.05
C VAL A 572 7.05 20.68 -12.07
N GLU A 573 8.37 20.84 -12.09
CA GLU A 573 9.34 19.74 -11.97
C GLU A 573 9.24 19.00 -10.63
N GLU A 574 8.95 19.68 -9.51
CA GLU A 574 8.71 19.03 -8.23
C GLU A 574 7.34 18.36 -8.15
N ALA A 575 6.29 18.96 -8.70
CA ALA A 575 4.95 18.40 -8.73
C ALA A 575 4.89 17.09 -9.53
N LEU A 576 5.45 17.09 -10.74
CA LEU A 576 5.59 15.88 -11.55
C LEU A 576 6.69 14.94 -11.02
N GLY A 577 7.77 15.49 -10.45
CA GLY A 577 8.92 14.72 -9.99
C GLY A 577 8.69 13.95 -8.69
N PHE A 578 8.27 14.63 -7.63
CA PHE A 578 8.18 14.05 -6.27
C PHE A 578 6.76 13.75 -5.80
N PHE A 579 5.73 14.36 -6.41
CA PHE A 579 4.36 14.31 -5.88
C PHE A 579 3.35 13.64 -6.83
N SER A 580 3.79 13.06 -7.95
CA SER A 580 2.90 12.41 -8.95
C SER A 580 3.31 10.96 -9.24
N ASN A 581 2.36 10.04 -9.27
CA ASN A 581 2.59 8.64 -9.69
C ASN A 581 2.53 8.53 -11.21
N LEU A 582 3.68 8.71 -11.87
CA LEU A 582 3.76 8.70 -13.34
C LEU A 582 4.02 7.31 -13.92
N THR A 583 4.89 6.51 -13.28
CA THR A 583 5.33 5.20 -13.78
C THR A 583 4.54 4.01 -13.23
N GLY A 584 3.77 4.19 -12.15
CA GLY A 584 2.99 3.13 -11.52
C GLY A 584 1.57 3.03 -12.06
N GLN A 585 0.89 1.94 -11.73
CA GLN A 585 -0.55 1.80 -11.95
C GLN A 585 -1.31 2.67 -10.94
N LEU A 586 -2.35 3.37 -11.40
CA LEU A 586 -3.34 4.01 -10.52
C LEU A 586 -4.38 2.99 -10.06
N PRO A 587 -5.07 3.21 -8.91
CA PRO A 587 -6.29 2.49 -8.58
C PRO A 587 -7.32 2.57 -9.72
N LYS A 588 -8.09 1.51 -9.97
CA LYS A 588 -9.00 1.43 -11.14
C LYS A 588 -9.93 2.64 -11.26
N PHE A 589 -10.55 3.07 -10.15
CA PHE A 589 -11.44 4.23 -10.17
C PHE A 589 -10.71 5.55 -10.49
N ALA A 590 -9.48 5.74 -10.00
CA ALA A 590 -8.68 6.92 -10.31
C ALA A 590 -8.22 6.95 -11.78
N ALA A 591 -7.92 5.78 -12.36
CA ALA A 591 -7.68 5.66 -13.80
C ALA A 591 -8.97 5.86 -14.62
N ALA A 592 -10.12 5.35 -14.17
CA ALA A 592 -11.42 5.59 -14.80
C ALA A 592 -11.77 7.09 -14.86
N CYS A 593 -11.47 7.86 -13.80
CA CYS A 593 -11.69 9.32 -13.78
C CYS A 593 -10.94 10.07 -14.89
N LEU A 594 -9.88 9.49 -15.48
CA LEU A 594 -9.21 10.08 -16.64
C LEU A 594 -10.11 10.14 -17.90
N SER A 595 -11.26 9.44 -17.92
CA SER A 595 -12.24 9.51 -18.99
C SER A 595 -12.87 10.89 -19.18
N LEU A 596 -12.81 11.76 -18.16
CA LEU A 596 -13.30 13.15 -18.21
C LEU A 596 -12.58 13.97 -19.30
N TRP A 597 -11.33 13.63 -19.60
CA TRP A 597 -10.49 14.31 -20.59
C TRP A 597 -10.40 13.56 -21.92
N ILE A 598 -11.19 12.50 -22.16
CA ILE A 598 -11.20 11.80 -23.46
C ILE A 598 -12.32 12.40 -24.32
N GLU A 599 -11.95 13.09 -25.40
CA GLU A 599 -12.91 13.80 -26.27
C GLU A 599 -13.79 12.84 -27.10
N ASP A 600 -13.18 11.79 -27.67
CA ASP A 600 -13.90 10.83 -28.51
C ASP A 600 -14.77 9.85 -27.67
N PRO A 601 -16.07 9.68 -27.99
CA PRO A 601 -16.95 8.78 -27.24
C PRO A 601 -16.61 7.29 -27.35
N GLU A 602 -16.02 6.82 -28.46
CA GLU A 602 -15.64 5.42 -28.66
C GLU A 602 -14.39 5.09 -27.83
N GLU A 603 -13.41 5.99 -27.81
CA GLU A 603 -12.24 5.93 -26.92
C GLU A 603 -12.66 5.99 -25.46
N ARG A 604 -13.53 6.94 -25.07
CA ARG A 604 -14.02 7.09 -23.69
C ARG A 604 -14.74 5.85 -23.20
N THR A 605 -15.60 5.26 -24.04
CA THR A 605 -16.34 4.03 -23.73
C THR A 605 -15.38 2.85 -23.53
N GLN A 606 -14.35 2.72 -24.37
CA GLN A 606 -13.34 1.68 -24.24
C GLN A 606 -12.45 1.87 -23.02
N TRP A 607 -12.06 3.10 -22.71
CA TRP A 607 -11.32 3.43 -21.49
C TRP A 607 -12.11 2.99 -20.24
N LEU A 608 -13.38 3.41 -20.13
CA LEU A 608 -14.25 3.02 -19.02
C LEU A 608 -14.47 1.49 -18.98
N ARG A 609 -14.58 0.82 -20.12
CA ARG A 609 -14.68 -0.65 -20.20
C ARG A 609 -13.44 -1.36 -19.65
N LEU A 610 -12.25 -0.77 -19.70
CA LEU A 610 -11.04 -1.38 -19.14
C LEU A 610 -10.98 -1.31 -17.60
N PHE A 611 -11.67 -0.34 -17.00
CA PHE A 611 -11.64 -0.09 -15.55
C PHE A 611 -12.94 -0.43 -14.81
N CYS A 612 -13.96 -0.95 -15.49
CA CYS A 612 -15.24 -1.30 -14.86
C CYS A 612 -15.22 -2.64 -14.09
N ASP A 613 -16.25 -2.82 -13.27
CA ASP A 613 -16.38 -3.93 -12.30
C ASP A 613 -17.02 -5.20 -12.91
N GLU A 614 -16.81 -5.42 -14.21
CA GLU A 614 -17.34 -6.59 -14.94
C GLU A 614 -16.25 -7.69 -15.05
N PRO A 615 -16.58 -8.99 -14.90
CA PRO A 615 -15.56 -10.06 -14.88
C PRO A 615 -14.63 -10.14 -16.10
N ALA A 616 -15.13 -9.98 -17.34
CA ALA A 616 -14.28 -10.00 -18.53
C ALA A 616 -13.41 -8.74 -18.65
N ALA A 617 -13.92 -7.57 -18.23
CA ALA A 617 -13.13 -6.36 -18.06
C ALA A 617 -12.03 -6.51 -16.99
N GLN A 618 -12.33 -7.16 -15.87
CA GLN A 618 -11.34 -7.49 -14.83
C GLN A 618 -10.26 -8.43 -15.36
N GLN A 619 -10.62 -9.46 -16.13
CA GLN A 619 -9.68 -10.36 -16.80
C GLN A 619 -8.82 -9.64 -17.85
N ALA A 620 -9.41 -8.76 -18.66
CA ALA A 620 -8.67 -7.96 -19.64
C ALA A 620 -7.68 -7.00 -18.96
N TYR A 621 -8.10 -6.31 -17.90
CA TYR A 621 -7.20 -5.47 -17.10
C TYR A 621 -6.04 -6.28 -16.51
N GLU A 622 -6.32 -7.46 -15.97
CA GLU A 622 -5.29 -8.32 -15.39
C GLU A 622 -4.25 -8.76 -16.43
N ALA A 623 -4.72 -9.23 -17.59
CA ALA A 623 -3.89 -9.80 -18.64
C ALA A 623 -3.16 -8.74 -19.50
N CYS A 624 -3.73 -7.54 -19.64
CA CYS A 624 -3.24 -6.49 -20.55
C CYS A 624 -2.67 -5.26 -19.85
N VAL A 625 -2.97 -5.04 -18.56
CA VAL A 625 -2.46 -3.89 -17.80
C VAL A 625 -1.65 -4.32 -16.58
N ARG A 626 -2.24 -5.16 -15.70
CA ARG A 626 -1.59 -5.50 -14.42
C ARG A 626 -0.35 -6.35 -14.62
N SER A 627 -0.50 -7.52 -15.23
CA SER A 627 0.59 -8.49 -15.48
C SER A 627 1.73 -7.95 -16.36
N PRO A 628 1.50 -7.31 -17.53
CA PRO A 628 2.57 -6.75 -18.36
C PRO A 628 3.12 -5.39 -17.84
N LEU A 629 2.72 -4.96 -16.65
CA LEU A 629 3.11 -3.70 -16.00
C LEU A 629 2.93 -2.47 -16.90
N LEU A 630 1.80 -2.39 -17.61
CA LEU A 630 1.53 -1.31 -18.57
C LEU A 630 1.25 0.00 -17.83
N SER A 631 2.04 1.03 -18.14
CA SER A 631 1.94 2.36 -17.53
C SER A 631 0.93 3.26 -18.27
N LEU A 632 0.43 4.31 -17.62
CA LEU A 632 -0.46 5.29 -18.27
C LEU A 632 0.18 5.97 -19.49
N ARG A 633 1.49 6.21 -19.44
CA ARG A 633 2.30 6.75 -20.56
C ARG A 633 2.23 5.87 -21.81
N GLU A 634 1.98 4.57 -21.67
CA GLU A 634 1.81 3.62 -22.77
C GLU A 634 0.33 3.41 -23.12
N LEU A 635 -0.54 3.34 -22.11
CA LEU A 635 -1.95 3.01 -22.26
C LEU A 635 -2.78 4.17 -22.88
N LEU A 636 -2.51 5.42 -22.48
CA LEU A 636 -3.24 6.60 -22.99
C LEU A 636 -3.06 6.76 -24.51
N PRO A 637 -1.84 6.73 -25.10
CA PRO A 637 -1.70 6.82 -26.56
C PRO A 637 -2.30 5.65 -27.36
N LEU A 638 -2.53 4.49 -26.74
CA LEU A 638 -3.06 3.29 -27.42
C LEU A 638 -4.60 3.23 -27.47
N LEU A 639 -5.26 3.69 -26.40
CA LEU A 639 -6.72 3.59 -26.22
C LEU A 639 -7.45 4.95 -26.20
N ALA A 640 -6.71 6.05 -25.99
CA ALA A 640 -7.26 7.38 -25.80
C ALA A 640 -6.40 8.49 -26.45
N PRO A 641 -6.03 8.41 -27.74
CA PRO A 641 -5.29 9.48 -28.42
C PRO A 641 -6.03 10.83 -28.50
N SER A 642 -7.36 10.86 -28.31
CA SER A 642 -8.17 12.07 -28.15
C SER A 642 -8.13 12.67 -26.73
N PHE A 643 -7.19 12.25 -25.88
CA PHE A 643 -7.01 12.83 -24.54
C PHE A 643 -6.68 14.34 -24.65
N SER A 644 -7.63 15.16 -24.20
CA SER A 644 -7.56 16.61 -24.19
C SER A 644 -6.48 17.10 -23.24
N ARG A 645 -5.93 18.27 -23.55
CA ARG A 645 -4.87 18.88 -22.75
C ARG A 645 -5.50 19.95 -21.86
N PRO A 646 -5.45 19.83 -20.53
CA PRO A 646 -6.04 20.80 -19.62
C PRO A 646 -5.56 22.22 -19.93
N ARG A 647 -6.49 23.17 -19.99
CA ARG A 647 -6.15 24.59 -20.08
C ARG A 647 -5.53 25.04 -18.76
N LEU A 648 -4.48 25.84 -18.83
CA LEU A 648 -3.68 26.24 -17.66
C LEU A 648 -3.91 27.71 -17.33
N PRO A 649 -4.57 28.03 -16.20
CA PRO A 649 -4.68 29.40 -15.71
C PRO A 649 -3.30 30.00 -15.45
N ARG A 650 -3.17 31.31 -15.65
CA ARG A 650 -1.92 32.02 -15.40
C ARG A 650 -2.12 33.32 -14.68
N LEU A 651 -1.24 33.54 -13.70
CA LEU A 651 -0.87 34.89 -13.29
C LEU A 651 -0.16 35.60 -14.46
N SER A 652 -0.97 36.21 -15.32
CA SER A 652 -0.52 36.97 -16.48
C SER A 652 0.24 38.24 -16.06
N SER A 653 0.89 38.89 -17.02
CA SER A 653 1.51 40.21 -16.81
C SER A 653 0.52 41.38 -16.93
N SER A 654 -0.77 41.11 -17.18
CA SER A 654 -1.83 42.11 -17.44
C SER A 654 -2.94 42.04 -16.38
N SER A 655 -3.41 43.19 -15.91
CA SER A 655 -4.39 43.33 -14.83
C SER A 655 -5.86 43.22 -15.31
N THR A 656 -6.15 42.21 -16.12
CA THR A 656 -7.48 41.96 -16.71
C THR A 656 -7.81 40.47 -16.59
N PHE A 657 -8.53 40.10 -15.53
CA PHE A 657 -9.06 38.75 -15.32
C PHE A 657 -10.46 38.64 -15.91
N ASP A 658 -10.75 37.54 -16.60
CA ASP A 658 -12.10 37.10 -16.93
C ASP A 658 -12.41 35.90 -16.02
N GLU A 659 -13.03 36.17 -14.87
CA GLU A 659 -12.85 35.33 -13.67
C GLU A 659 -13.44 33.92 -13.77
N ASP A 660 -14.47 33.71 -14.60
CA ASP A 660 -15.29 32.49 -14.55
C ASP A 660 -14.88 31.42 -15.60
N GLU A 661 -14.39 31.79 -16.80
CA GLU A 661 -13.79 30.80 -17.75
C GLU A 661 -12.45 30.25 -17.23
N GLU A 662 -11.61 31.11 -16.64
CA GLU A 662 -10.32 30.68 -16.10
C GLU A 662 -10.51 29.80 -14.84
N ALA A 663 -11.58 30.03 -14.05
CA ALA A 663 -11.86 29.25 -12.86
C ALA A 663 -12.22 27.79 -13.16
N ALA A 664 -13.04 27.51 -14.19
CA ALA A 664 -13.39 26.14 -14.55
C ALA A 664 -12.17 25.34 -15.04
N SER A 665 -11.39 25.93 -15.96
CA SER A 665 -10.15 25.33 -16.46
C SER A 665 -9.08 25.16 -15.37
N THR A 666 -9.08 25.98 -14.31
CA THR A 666 -8.25 25.78 -13.12
C THR A 666 -8.48 24.42 -12.45
N GLN A 667 -9.72 23.92 -12.47
CA GLN A 667 -10.10 22.71 -11.73
C GLN A 667 -9.65 21.44 -12.46
N GLU A 668 -9.66 21.43 -13.80
CA GLU A 668 -9.27 20.28 -14.63
C GLU A 668 -7.86 19.73 -14.33
N LEU A 669 -6.81 20.56 -14.47
CA LEU A 669 -5.45 20.10 -14.12
C LEU A 669 -5.35 19.77 -12.63
N GLY A 670 -6.05 20.53 -11.79
CA GLY A 670 -6.12 20.29 -10.35
C GLY A 670 -6.59 18.87 -10.02
N LEU A 671 -7.63 18.40 -10.70
CA LEU A 671 -8.16 17.05 -10.54
C LEU A 671 -7.17 15.98 -11.01
N ILE A 672 -6.51 16.16 -12.17
CA ILE A 672 -5.48 15.21 -12.65
C ILE A 672 -4.30 15.13 -11.67
N LEU A 673 -3.73 16.25 -11.23
CA LEU A 673 -2.60 16.22 -10.28
C LEU A 673 -3.03 15.67 -8.91
N SER A 674 -4.28 15.86 -8.49
CA SER A 674 -4.82 15.24 -7.27
C SER A 674 -4.91 13.71 -7.40
N LEU A 675 -5.39 13.19 -8.53
CA LEU A 675 -5.45 11.75 -8.82
C LEU A 675 -4.05 11.12 -8.85
N LEU A 676 -3.10 11.76 -9.54
CA LEU A 676 -1.71 11.29 -9.62
C LEU A 676 -1.00 11.34 -8.26
N ALA A 677 -1.31 12.32 -7.42
CA ALA A 677 -0.72 12.48 -6.09
C ALA A 677 -1.30 11.54 -5.03
N ALA A 678 -2.61 11.34 -5.01
CA ALA A 678 -3.26 10.37 -4.12
C ALA A 678 -2.66 8.97 -4.31
N ALA A 679 -2.38 8.59 -5.57
CA ALA A 679 -1.75 7.32 -5.90
C ALA A 679 -0.23 7.24 -5.69
N HIS A 680 0.46 8.32 -5.29
CA HIS A 680 1.92 8.34 -5.13
C HIS A 680 2.34 8.02 -3.69
N ALA A 681 2.62 6.75 -3.40
CA ALA A 681 3.08 6.31 -2.07
C ALA A 681 4.62 6.23 -1.97
N PRO A 682 5.25 6.75 -0.89
CA PRO A 682 6.67 6.54 -0.62
C PRO A 682 6.97 5.07 -0.29
N ARG A 683 8.23 4.65 -0.46
CA ARG A 683 8.64 3.25 -0.27
C ARG A 683 9.49 3.07 0.99
N ALA A 684 9.10 2.15 1.86
CA ALA A 684 9.79 1.86 3.11
C ALA A 684 11.05 1.02 2.87
N TYR A 685 12.14 1.39 3.52
CA TYR A 685 13.39 0.62 3.59
C TYR A 685 13.86 0.51 5.04
N THR A 686 14.27 -0.69 5.45
CA THR A 686 14.83 -0.93 6.78
C THR A 686 16.25 -0.35 6.87
N ILE A 687 16.50 0.43 7.92
CA ILE A 687 17.76 1.15 8.13
C ILE A 687 18.89 0.18 8.47
N ALA A 688 20.01 0.32 7.76
CA ALA A 688 21.21 -0.51 7.84
C ALA A 688 22.33 0.07 8.75
N SER A 689 22.00 1.05 9.58
CA SER A 689 22.94 1.73 10.48
C SER A 689 22.46 1.75 11.94
N SER A 690 23.38 1.92 12.87
CA SER A 690 23.05 2.25 14.27
C SER A 690 23.37 3.72 14.54
N PRO A 691 22.47 4.47 15.19
CA PRO A 691 22.73 5.86 15.58
C PRO A 691 23.91 5.97 16.57
N LYS A 692 24.20 4.90 17.31
CA LYS A 692 25.32 4.83 18.28
C LYS A 692 26.67 4.54 17.62
N ALA A 693 26.66 4.08 16.37
CA ALA A 693 27.87 3.87 15.58
C ALA A 693 28.30 5.18 14.92
N LEU A 694 27.39 5.81 14.19
CA LEU A 694 27.67 7.05 13.47
C LEU A 694 27.95 8.21 14.45
N ALA A 695 27.29 8.26 15.61
CA ALA A 695 27.63 9.22 16.68
C ALA A 695 29.00 8.99 17.40
N ARG A 696 29.84 8.05 16.93
CA ARG A 696 31.26 7.96 17.32
C ARG A 696 32.23 8.44 16.24
N GLU A 697 31.75 8.59 15.02
CA GLU A 697 32.48 9.27 13.95
C GLU A 697 32.24 10.78 14.11
N THR A 698 33.24 11.61 13.80
CA THR A 698 33.31 12.96 14.40
C THR A 698 32.48 13.99 13.65
N GLY A 699 31.38 14.42 14.26
CA GLY A 699 30.69 15.69 13.98
C GLY A 699 29.38 15.56 13.22
N THR A 700 29.29 14.64 12.25
CA THR A 700 28.08 14.40 11.46
C THR A 700 27.21 13.31 12.07
N ARG A 701 25.88 13.45 11.95
CA ARG A 701 24.90 12.41 12.26
C ARG A 701 24.34 11.89 10.94
N SER A 702 24.66 10.67 10.52
CA SER A 702 24.07 10.10 9.29
C SER A 702 23.11 8.93 9.55
N VAL A 703 22.49 8.44 8.48
CA VAL A 703 21.70 7.20 8.43
C VAL A 703 21.95 6.46 7.11
N ALA A 704 22.21 5.15 7.18
CA ALA A 704 22.44 4.32 5.99
C ALA A 704 21.26 3.38 5.67
N LEU A 705 20.97 3.22 4.37
CA LEU A 705 20.06 2.22 3.79
C LEU A 705 20.82 1.17 2.98
N CYS A 706 20.28 -0.05 2.89
CA CYS A 706 20.73 -1.06 1.92
C CYS A 706 19.64 -1.27 0.85
N VAL A 707 19.84 -0.73 -0.36
CA VAL A 707 18.84 -0.75 -1.44
C VAL A 707 19.31 -1.60 -2.62
N GLY A 708 18.52 -2.61 -2.98
CA GLY A 708 18.67 -3.38 -4.20
C GLY A 708 17.77 -2.83 -5.30
N LEU A 709 18.26 -2.81 -6.54
CA LEU A 709 17.45 -2.46 -7.71
C LEU A 709 16.37 -3.53 -7.92
N VAL A 710 15.13 -3.09 -8.02
CA VAL A 710 14.02 -3.91 -8.54
C VAL A 710 13.98 -3.69 -10.05
N ALA A 711 14.24 -4.76 -10.80
CA ALA A 711 14.15 -4.80 -12.24
C ALA A 711 13.37 -6.06 -12.66
N GLU A 712 12.46 -5.92 -13.61
CA GLU A 712 11.59 -7.00 -14.08
C GLU A 712 11.43 -6.94 -15.61
N GLN A 713 11.47 -8.09 -16.28
CA GLN A 713 11.37 -8.18 -17.73
C GLN A 713 9.90 -8.10 -18.15
N ARG A 714 9.54 -7.08 -18.93
CA ARG A 714 8.21 -6.87 -19.47
C ARG A 714 8.09 -7.50 -20.84
N GLU A 715 6.88 -7.90 -21.20
CA GLU A 715 6.56 -8.28 -22.58
C GLU A 715 6.77 -7.10 -23.55
N SER A 716 7.02 -7.41 -24.82
CA SER A 716 7.09 -6.37 -25.85
C SER A 716 5.73 -5.70 -25.99
N LEU A 717 5.72 -4.39 -26.29
CA LEU A 717 4.47 -3.64 -26.39
C LEU A 717 3.52 -4.26 -27.43
N ALA A 718 4.06 -4.78 -28.54
CA ALA A 718 3.30 -5.47 -29.57
C ALA A 718 2.52 -6.70 -29.07
N ILE A 719 3.06 -7.47 -28.10
CA ILE A 719 2.34 -8.60 -27.48
C ILE A 719 1.19 -8.07 -26.62
N THR A 720 1.41 -6.99 -25.86
CA THR A 720 0.37 -6.37 -25.04
C THR A 720 -0.73 -5.74 -25.90
N THR A 721 -0.35 -5.09 -27.00
CA THR A 721 -1.25 -4.53 -28.03
C THR A 721 -2.12 -5.62 -28.66
N ALA A 722 -1.52 -6.73 -29.12
CA ALA A 722 -2.27 -7.85 -29.69
C ALA A 722 -3.25 -8.45 -28.67
N ARG A 723 -2.84 -8.59 -27.39
CA ARG A 723 -3.72 -9.09 -26.32
C ARG A 723 -4.89 -8.14 -26.01
N LEU A 724 -4.71 -6.83 -26.16
CA LEU A 724 -5.83 -5.87 -26.10
C LEU A 724 -6.79 -6.05 -27.28
N GLU A 725 -6.27 -6.23 -28.50
CA GLU A 725 -7.08 -6.52 -29.70
C GLU A 725 -7.85 -7.86 -29.54
N GLU A 726 -7.24 -8.91 -28.97
CA GLU A 726 -7.88 -10.19 -28.62
C GLU A 726 -9.04 -10.03 -27.62
N HIS A 727 -8.92 -9.14 -26.63
CA HIS A 727 -10.00 -8.81 -25.69
C HIS A 727 -11.02 -7.82 -26.28
N GLY A 728 -10.91 -7.50 -27.57
CA GLY A 728 -11.85 -6.63 -28.30
C GLY A 728 -11.71 -5.15 -27.95
N PHE A 729 -10.48 -4.67 -27.70
CA PHE A 729 -10.16 -3.25 -27.66
C PHE A 729 -9.56 -2.80 -29.00
N LYS A 730 -9.97 -1.65 -29.50
CA LYS A 730 -9.50 -1.03 -30.74
C LYS A 730 -8.25 -0.22 -30.42
N ILE A 731 -7.12 -0.62 -30.99
CA ILE A 731 -5.85 0.10 -30.82
C ILE A 731 -5.70 1.16 -31.90
N PHE A 732 -5.73 2.41 -31.48
CA PHE A 732 -5.57 3.55 -32.37
C PHE A 732 -4.07 3.69 -32.73
N GLY A 733 -3.78 3.76 -34.03
CA GLY A 733 -2.40 3.69 -34.54
C GLY A 733 -1.84 2.28 -34.79
N SER A 734 -2.59 1.21 -34.45
CA SER A 734 -2.25 -0.15 -34.90
C SER A 734 -2.45 -0.30 -36.42
N SER A 735 -1.87 -1.36 -36.99
CA SER A 735 -1.50 -1.45 -38.41
C SER A 735 -2.65 -1.56 -39.42
N SER A 736 -3.90 -1.48 -38.97
CA SER A 736 -5.10 -1.46 -39.82
C SER A 736 -5.42 -0.06 -40.38
N ALA A 737 -5.14 1.02 -39.64
CA ALA A 737 -5.71 2.35 -39.93
C ALA A 737 -4.71 3.46 -40.29
N VAL A 738 -3.43 3.39 -39.88
CA VAL A 738 -2.50 4.52 -40.00
C VAL A 738 -1.25 4.18 -40.84
N ARG A 739 -1.38 4.32 -42.16
CA ARG A 739 -0.23 4.61 -43.04
C ARG A 739 -0.16 6.13 -43.24
N SER A 740 1.06 6.68 -43.27
CA SER A 740 1.38 8.09 -43.53
C SER A 740 1.32 9.10 -42.36
N ALA A 741 2.02 8.80 -41.26
CA ALA A 741 2.73 9.85 -40.50
C ALA A 741 4.01 9.30 -39.83
N ARG A 742 5.16 9.96 -40.11
CA ARG A 742 6.47 9.90 -39.39
C ARG A 742 6.95 8.53 -38.86
N ARG A 743 7.91 7.93 -39.56
CA ARG A 743 8.71 6.79 -39.06
C ARG A 743 9.63 7.23 -37.90
N GLY A 744 9.55 6.52 -36.77
CA GLY A 744 10.72 6.25 -35.91
C GLY A 744 11.44 4.97 -36.37
N PRO A 745 12.67 4.68 -35.88
CA PRO A 745 13.41 3.50 -36.29
C PRO A 745 12.90 2.21 -35.60
N LEU A 746 12.88 1.12 -36.39
CA LEU A 746 13.06 -0.28 -35.99
C LEU A 746 12.29 -0.80 -34.75
N PHE A 747 11.18 -1.50 -35.00
CA PHE A 747 10.63 -2.48 -34.05
C PHE A 747 11.56 -3.71 -33.92
N HIS A 748 12.61 -3.60 -33.11
CA HIS A 748 13.35 -4.77 -32.64
C HIS A 748 12.58 -5.49 -31.52
N GLN A 749 12.93 -6.74 -31.24
CA GLN A 749 12.64 -7.37 -29.95
C GLN A 749 13.54 -6.72 -28.89
N GLU A 750 13.13 -5.57 -28.38
CA GLU A 750 13.77 -4.96 -27.22
C GLU A 750 13.35 -5.71 -25.94
N ASP A 751 14.34 -6.16 -25.16
CA ASP A 751 14.11 -6.66 -23.80
C ASP A 751 13.71 -5.49 -22.90
N ARG A 752 12.40 -5.25 -22.81
CA ARG A 752 11.84 -4.14 -22.03
C ARG A 752 12.00 -4.43 -20.54
N LEU A 753 12.65 -3.52 -19.81
CA LEU A 753 12.80 -3.63 -18.36
C LEU A 753 11.88 -2.63 -17.65
N PHE A 754 11.03 -3.13 -16.74
CA PHE A 754 10.48 -2.32 -15.67
C PHE A 754 11.58 -2.06 -14.64
N PHE A 755 11.67 -0.83 -14.15
CA PHE A 755 12.52 -0.49 -13.00
C PHE A 755 11.64 0.08 -11.89
N GLY A 756 11.69 -0.54 -10.70
CA GLY A 756 10.89 -0.08 -9.56
C GLY A 756 11.35 1.30 -9.10
N ALA A 757 10.56 2.33 -9.39
CA ALA A 757 11.00 3.73 -9.48
C ALA A 757 11.81 4.28 -8.28
N CYS A 758 11.45 3.94 -7.04
CA CYS A 758 12.24 4.35 -5.88
C CYS A 758 13.59 3.62 -5.78
N SER A 759 13.63 2.34 -6.14
CA SER A 759 14.88 1.57 -6.15
C SER A 759 15.84 2.00 -7.26
N SER A 760 15.35 2.37 -8.45
CA SER A 760 16.18 2.90 -9.54
C SER A 760 16.62 4.34 -9.27
N PHE A 761 15.75 5.19 -8.70
CA PHE A 761 16.16 6.51 -8.20
C PHE A 761 17.34 6.39 -7.23
N ILE A 762 17.24 5.54 -6.20
CA ILE A 762 18.29 5.39 -5.18
C ILE A 762 19.56 4.67 -5.71
N THR A 763 19.43 3.66 -6.58
CA THR A 763 20.58 2.85 -7.05
C THR A 763 21.25 3.34 -8.33
N GLN A 764 20.55 4.09 -9.18
CA GLN A 764 21.04 4.53 -10.50
C GLN A 764 21.18 6.05 -10.60
N GLN A 765 20.28 6.83 -9.99
CA GLN A 765 20.23 8.29 -10.15
C GLN A 765 21.00 9.04 -9.06
N LEU A 766 20.76 8.75 -7.76
CA LEU A 766 21.39 9.49 -6.65
C LEU A 766 22.93 9.48 -6.67
N ARG A 767 23.51 10.61 -6.29
CA ARG A 767 24.95 10.89 -6.12
C ARG A 767 25.19 11.61 -4.79
N PRO A 768 26.43 11.60 -4.26
CA PRO A 768 26.81 12.49 -3.16
C PRO A 768 26.49 13.95 -3.49
N GLY A 769 25.83 14.65 -2.56
CA GLY A 769 25.34 16.03 -2.75
C GLY A 769 23.88 16.15 -3.24
N ASP A 770 23.26 15.07 -3.73
CA ASP A 770 21.82 15.05 -4.02
C ASP A 770 20.99 15.06 -2.71
N VAL A 771 19.67 15.18 -2.83
CA VAL A 771 18.72 15.16 -1.72
C VAL A 771 17.70 14.02 -1.89
N LEU A 772 17.55 13.19 -0.87
CA LEU A 772 16.46 12.23 -0.74
C LEU A 772 15.40 12.75 0.23
N LYS A 773 14.15 12.92 -0.22
CA LYS A 773 13.02 13.28 0.65
C LYS A 773 12.58 12.02 1.41
N ALA A 774 12.60 12.03 2.74
CA ALA A 774 12.35 10.83 3.56
C ALA A 774 11.70 11.11 4.93
N LEU A 775 10.98 10.11 5.46
CA LEU A 775 10.41 10.09 6.82
C LEU A 775 10.79 8.79 7.54
N ILE A 776 11.34 8.88 8.75
CA ILE A 776 11.65 7.71 9.58
C ILE A 776 10.46 7.39 10.51
N LYS A 777 10.05 6.13 10.56
CA LYS A 777 9.02 5.62 11.49
C LYS A 777 9.56 4.48 12.37
N PRO A 778 9.14 4.39 13.66
CA PRO A 778 9.59 3.33 14.55
C PRO A 778 9.13 1.92 14.13
N SER A 779 10.07 1.01 13.85
CA SER A 779 9.73 -0.42 13.64
C SER A 779 9.47 -1.16 14.97
N SER A 780 8.79 -2.30 14.87
CA SER A 780 8.70 -3.33 15.93
C SER A 780 9.90 -4.29 15.91
N PHE A 781 10.70 -4.31 14.84
CA PHE A 781 11.91 -5.11 14.72
C PHE A 781 13.01 -4.55 15.63
N ARG A 782 13.18 -5.17 16.81
CA ARG A 782 14.02 -4.64 17.90
C ARG A 782 14.86 -5.69 18.58
N LEU A 783 16.10 -5.32 18.90
CA LEU A 783 16.96 -6.05 19.83
C LEU A 783 16.24 -6.36 21.16
N PRO A 784 16.53 -7.49 21.83
CA PRO A 784 15.93 -7.80 23.12
C PRO A 784 16.35 -6.78 24.18
N ALA A 785 15.43 -6.40 25.07
CA ALA A 785 15.77 -5.55 26.23
C ALA A 785 16.75 -6.24 27.21
N ASP A 786 16.81 -7.57 27.16
CA ASP A 786 17.73 -8.41 27.91
C ASP A 786 18.98 -8.70 27.06
N VAL A 787 20.07 -7.97 27.35
CA VAL A 787 21.35 -8.08 26.64
C VAL A 787 22.08 -9.42 26.84
N LYS A 788 21.59 -10.29 27.72
CA LYS A 788 22.11 -11.66 27.96
C LYS A 788 21.37 -12.72 27.13
N ARG A 789 20.39 -12.31 26.31
CA ARG A 789 19.67 -13.22 25.41
C ARG A 789 20.47 -13.45 24.13
N PRO A 790 20.72 -14.71 23.71
CA PRO A 790 21.34 -14.95 22.42
C PRO A 790 20.43 -14.49 21.28
N ILE A 791 21.04 -14.14 20.16
CA ILE A 791 20.36 -13.61 18.98
C ILE A 791 20.67 -14.50 17.78
N ILE A 792 19.62 -14.96 17.10
CA ILE A 792 19.72 -15.67 15.82
C ILE A 792 19.12 -14.76 14.74
N MET A 793 19.89 -14.48 13.69
CA MET A 793 19.52 -13.59 12.59
C MET A 793 19.47 -14.40 11.30
N VAL A 794 18.41 -14.25 10.50
CA VAL A 794 18.22 -15.00 9.25
C VAL A 794 17.82 -14.04 8.12
N ALA A 795 18.69 -13.91 7.13
CA ALA A 795 18.54 -12.95 6.03
C ALA A 795 18.81 -13.57 4.66
N ALA A 796 18.15 -13.02 3.63
CA ALA A 796 18.53 -13.24 2.24
C ALA A 796 18.56 -11.92 1.46
N GLY A 797 19.64 -11.68 0.70
CA GLY A 797 19.83 -10.45 -0.07
C GLY A 797 19.74 -9.18 0.80
N THR A 798 18.92 -8.21 0.40
CA THR A 798 18.70 -6.95 1.13
C THR A 798 18.13 -7.11 2.53
N GLY A 799 17.56 -8.29 2.87
CA GLY A 799 17.16 -8.65 4.25
C GLY A 799 18.30 -8.64 5.26
N ILE A 800 19.55 -8.47 4.84
CA ILE A 800 20.69 -8.24 5.73
C ILE A 800 20.63 -6.88 6.46
N ALA A 801 19.89 -5.89 5.93
CA ALA A 801 19.90 -4.50 6.39
C ALA A 801 19.79 -4.32 7.93
N PRO A 802 18.75 -4.79 8.62
CA PRO A 802 18.64 -4.62 10.07
C PRO A 802 19.75 -5.33 10.86
N PHE A 803 20.35 -6.38 10.30
CA PHE A 803 21.42 -7.13 10.96
C PHE A 803 22.77 -6.42 10.83
N ILE A 804 23.02 -5.67 9.75
CA ILE A 804 24.14 -4.71 9.70
C ILE A 804 23.94 -3.62 10.75
N ALA A 805 22.72 -3.08 10.90
CA ALA A 805 22.42 -2.12 11.96
C ALA A 805 22.66 -2.68 13.37
N PHE A 806 22.24 -3.92 13.64
CA PHE A 806 22.47 -4.59 14.92
C PHE A 806 23.96 -4.88 15.18
N LEU A 807 24.70 -5.40 14.20
CA LEU A 807 26.13 -5.67 14.33
C LEU A 807 26.96 -4.39 14.56
N ARG A 808 26.60 -3.29 13.87
CA ARG A 808 27.17 -1.95 14.11
C ARG A 808 26.84 -1.46 15.52
N GLU A 809 25.63 -1.67 16.03
CA GLU A 809 25.27 -1.33 17.41
C GLU A 809 26.09 -2.16 18.44
N PHE A 810 26.22 -3.47 18.23
CA PHE A 810 27.05 -4.34 19.09
C PHE A 810 28.51 -3.89 19.10
N ALA A 811 29.07 -3.53 17.93
CA ALA A 811 30.43 -3.04 17.81
C ALA A 811 30.70 -1.83 18.72
N CYS A 812 29.70 -0.97 18.93
CA CYS A 812 29.79 0.23 19.74
C CYS A 812 29.57 -0.02 21.24
N LEU A 813 28.70 -0.98 21.60
CA LEU A 813 28.65 -1.56 22.96
C LEU A 813 29.92 -2.37 23.31
N GLY A 814 30.78 -2.62 22.31
CA GLY A 814 31.99 -3.41 22.41
C GLY A 814 31.73 -4.92 22.43
N GLY A 815 30.56 -5.34 21.96
CA GLY A 815 30.05 -6.72 21.93
C GLY A 815 28.75 -6.88 22.73
N TRP A 816 27.90 -7.81 22.29
CA TRP A 816 26.71 -8.31 22.98
C TRP A 816 27.10 -9.27 24.12
N LEU A 817 26.26 -9.50 25.13
CA LEU A 817 26.62 -10.32 26.30
C LEU A 817 26.23 -11.81 26.18
N ALA A 818 25.84 -12.25 24.98
CA ALA A 818 25.45 -13.61 24.65
C ALA A 818 25.74 -13.92 23.16
N PRO A 819 25.70 -15.18 22.71
CA PRO A 819 25.98 -15.55 21.32
C PRO A 819 25.14 -14.80 20.29
N VAL A 820 25.78 -14.44 19.17
CA VAL A 820 25.17 -13.77 18.01
C VAL A 820 25.41 -14.63 16.77
N VAL A 821 24.34 -15.11 16.14
CA VAL A 821 24.39 -16.02 15.00
C VAL A 821 23.74 -15.36 13.78
N LEU A 822 24.38 -15.44 12.61
CA LEU A 822 23.81 -14.99 11.33
C LEU A 822 23.78 -16.14 10.31
N PHE A 823 22.59 -16.44 9.81
CA PHE A 823 22.37 -17.20 8.59
C PHE A 823 22.12 -16.21 7.44
N PHE A 824 22.99 -16.18 6.42
CA PHE A 824 22.86 -15.26 5.30
C PHE A 824 22.86 -15.98 3.95
N GLY A 825 21.88 -15.65 3.10
CA GLY A 825 21.71 -16.22 1.76
C GLY A 825 21.89 -15.22 0.62
N CYS A 826 22.66 -15.59 -0.40
CA CYS A 826 22.78 -14.84 -1.66
C CYS A 826 22.88 -15.78 -2.88
N GLN A 827 23.21 -15.27 -4.05
CA GLN A 827 23.40 -16.08 -5.26
C GLN A 827 24.80 -16.69 -5.32
N ARG A 828 25.85 -15.87 -5.20
CA ARG A 828 27.27 -16.26 -5.33
C ARG A 828 28.18 -15.48 -4.40
N ALA A 829 29.17 -16.17 -3.84
CA ALA A 829 30.15 -15.62 -2.90
C ALA A 829 30.99 -14.46 -3.45
N ASN A 830 31.17 -14.40 -4.78
CA ASN A 830 31.98 -13.40 -5.49
C ASN A 830 31.14 -12.35 -6.26
N LYS A 831 29.82 -12.33 -6.10
CA LYS A 831 28.93 -11.35 -6.76
C LYS A 831 28.15 -10.55 -5.74
N ASP A 832 27.32 -11.22 -4.95
CA ASP A 832 26.25 -10.59 -4.17
C ASP A 832 26.26 -10.95 -2.68
N PHE A 833 27.44 -11.33 -2.18
CA PHE A 833 27.73 -11.36 -0.75
C PHE A 833 27.83 -9.93 -0.20
N LEU A 834 26.67 -9.31 0.03
CA LEU A 834 26.57 -7.95 0.58
C LEU A 834 27.31 -7.85 1.93
N TYR A 835 28.01 -6.74 2.15
CA TYR A 835 28.79 -6.47 3.37
C TYR A 835 29.86 -7.52 3.73
N ARG A 836 30.31 -8.34 2.76
CA ARG A 836 31.31 -9.42 2.94
C ARG A 836 32.47 -9.05 3.88
N GLU A 837 33.14 -7.93 3.62
CA GLU A 837 34.31 -7.50 4.39
C GLU A 837 33.97 -7.10 5.83
N GLU A 838 32.83 -6.44 6.03
CA GLU A 838 32.35 -6.03 7.34
C GLU A 838 31.91 -7.24 8.19
N LEU A 839 31.18 -8.19 7.59
CA LEU A 839 30.81 -9.45 8.25
C LEU A 839 32.02 -10.31 8.62
N LEU A 840 32.97 -10.47 7.69
CA LEU A 840 34.21 -11.21 7.95
C LEU A 840 35.06 -10.53 9.03
N ARG A 841 35.07 -9.18 9.08
CA ARG A 841 35.72 -8.42 10.16
C ARG A 841 35.06 -8.65 11.52
N TYR A 842 33.73 -8.72 11.59
CA TYR A 842 33.04 -9.05 12.86
C TYR A 842 33.30 -10.49 13.31
N LYS A 843 33.37 -11.45 12.38
CA LYS A 843 33.72 -12.85 12.71
C LYS A 843 35.18 -12.99 13.15
N ALA A 844 36.14 -12.39 12.43
CA ALA A 844 37.55 -12.41 12.85
C ALA A 844 37.78 -11.72 14.21
N ARG A 845 37.02 -10.65 14.50
CA ARG A 845 37.04 -9.99 15.82
C ARG A 845 36.44 -10.86 16.94
N GLN A 846 35.49 -11.73 16.62
CA GLN A 846 35.01 -12.73 17.57
C GLN A 846 36.10 -13.73 17.92
N ASP A 847 36.75 -14.28 16.90
CA ASP A 847 37.69 -15.39 17.06
C ASP A 847 38.89 -14.99 17.95
N ALA A 848 39.45 -13.80 17.71
CA ALA A 848 40.49 -13.22 18.57
C ALA A 848 40.00 -12.83 20.00
N ALA A 849 38.70 -12.67 20.21
CA ALA A 849 38.13 -12.35 21.53
C ALA A 849 37.86 -13.61 22.37
N GLU A 850 37.60 -14.76 21.74
CA GLU A 850 37.41 -16.05 22.41
C GLU A 850 38.73 -16.58 23.00
N GLU A 851 39.86 -16.33 22.33
CA GLU A 851 41.21 -16.53 22.89
C GLU A 851 41.49 -15.66 24.14
N SER A 852 40.75 -14.55 24.30
CA SER A 852 41.02 -13.48 25.28
C SER A 852 40.02 -13.44 26.46
N GLN A 853 39.39 -14.57 26.82
CA GLN A 853 38.43 -14.72 27.95
C GLN A 853 37.25 -13.72 27.97
N GLY A 854 36.91 -13.09 26.85
CA GLY A 854 35.91 -12.03 26.79
C GLY A 854 34.46 -12.54 26.78
N LYS A 855 33.66 -12.17 27.79
CA LYS A 855 32.19 -12.37 27.79
C LYS A 855 31.45 -11.38 26.87
N LYS A 856 31.96 -11.17 25.66
CA LYS A 856 31.44 -10.21 24.68
C LYS A 856 31.51 -10.79 23.27
N HIS A 857 30.38 -10.77 22.56
CA HIS A 857 30.24 -11.35 21.24
C HIS A 857 29.94 -10.31 20.17
N PHE A 858 30.56 -10.44 19.00
CA PHE A 858 30.26 -9.63 17.81
C PHE A 858 29.45 -10.44 16.80
N LEU A 859 30.04 -11.54 16.32
CA LEU A 859 29.40 -12.49 15.41
C LEU A 859 29.98 -13.89 15.69
N THR A 860 29.33 -14.62 16.59
CA THR A 860 29.74 -15.97 17.06
C THR A 860 29.77 -16.97 15.90
N HIS A 861 28.70 -17.03 15.11
CA HIS A 861 28.62 -17.92 13.96
C HIS A 861 28.06 -17.22 12.74
N LEU A 862 28.68 -17.46 11.58
CA LEU A 862 28.27 -16.96 10.28
C LEU A 862 28.09 -18.14 9.32
N PHE A 863 26.84 -18.45 9.00
CA PHE A 863 26.46 -19.53 8.10
C PHE A 863 25.99 -18.97 6.77
N LEU A 864 26.71 -19.31 5.70
CA LEU A 864 26.46 -18.79 4.35
C LEU A 864 25.73 -19.82 3.47
N ALA A 865 24.78 -19.35 2.67
CA ALA A 865 24.00 -20.15 1.74
C ALA A 865 24.05 -19.53 0.32
N PHE A 866 24.66 -20.23 -0.63
CA PHE A 866 24.78 -19.78 -2.01
C PHE A 866 23.83 -20.56 -2.92
N SER A 867 22.92 -19.84 -3.56
CA SER A 867 21.80 -20.43 -4.33
C SER A 867 22.10 -20.63 -5.82
N ARG A 868 23.20 -20.07 -6.34
CA ARG A 868 23.60 -20.12 -7.76
C ARG A 868 25.13 -20.27 -7.96
N GLU A 869 25.82 -20.84 -6.97
CA GLU A 869 27.28 -21.06 -7.03
C GLU A 869 27.63 -22.19 -8.02
N PRO A 870 28.54 -21.98 -8.99
CA PRO A 870 28.86 -23.00 -9.99
C PRO A 870 29.40 -24.29 -9.37
N GLY A 871 28.90 -25.45 -9.83
CA GLY A 871 29.33 -26.76 -9.35
C GLY A 871 28.80 -27.16 -7.97
N GLN A 872 27.97 -26.35 -7.31
CA GLN A 872 27.38 -26.66 -5.99
C GLN A 872 25.85 -26.81 -6.07
N PRO A 873 25.23 -27.61 -5.17
CA PRO A 873 23.77 -27.70 -5.08
C PRO A 873 23.17 -26.38 -4.58
N LYS A 874 21.98 -26.02 -5.10
CA LYS A 874 21.26 -24.79 -4.74
C LYS A 874 20.99 -24.75 -3.23
N THR A 875 21.73 -23.91 -2.51
CA THR A 875 21.67 -23.85 -1.04
C THR A 875 20.98 -22.57 -0.57
N TYR A 876 20.01 -22.73 0.32
CA TYR A 876 19.26 -21.62 0.94
C TYR A 876 19.43 -21.62 2.46
N VAL A 877 19.06 -20.51 3.12
CA VAL A 877 19.27 -20.34 4.58
C VAL A 877 18.58 -21.41 5.41
N GLN A 878 17.40 -21.88 5.01
CA GLN A 878 16.71 -22.96 5.71
C GLN A 878 17.46 -24.30 5.63
N HIS A 879 18.21 -24.57 4.55
CA HIS A 879 19.08 -25.76 4.50
C HIS A 879 20.20 -25.66 5.56
N LYS A 880 20.79 -24.47 5.74
CA LYS A 880 21.79 -24.22 6.79
C LYS A 880 21.21 -24.27 8.21
N ILE A 881 19.94 -23.90 8.40
CA ILE A 881 19.25 -24.06 9.69
C ILE A 881 19.00 -25.55 10.00
N ALA A 882 18.64 -26.37 9.01
CA ALA A 882 18.49 -27.82 9.18
C ALA A 882 19.82 -28.54 9.47
N GLU A 883 20.90 -28.11 8.82
CA GLU A 883 22.28 -28.55 9.08
C GLU A 883 22.70 -28.23 10.52
N GLN A 884 22.43 -27.00 10.98
CA GLN A 884 22.83 -26.49 12.29
C GLN A 884 21.72 -26.62 13.36
N ARG A 885 20.75 -27.52 13.16
CA ARG A 885 19.53 -27.60 13.97
C ARG A 885 19.77 -27.75 15.47
N ASN A 886 20.78 -28.52 15.87
CA ASN A 886 21.12 -28.74 17.28
C ASN A 886 21.48 -27.41 17.97
N LEU A 887 22.34 -26.59 17.35
CA LEU A 887 22.71 -25.26 17.84
C LEU A 887 21.49 -24.32 17.89
N VAL A 888 20.68 -24.30 16.83
CA VAL A 888 19.49 -23.43 16.74
C VAL A 888 18.47 -23.75 17.83
N LEU A 889 18.17 -25.03 18.04
CA LEU A 889 17.23 -25.48 19.06
C LEU A 889 17.80 -25.30 20.48
N GLN A 890 19.09 -25.56 20.70
CA GLN A 890 19.74 -25.32 21.99
C GLN A 890 19.61 -23.84 22.41
N LEU A 891 19.93 -22.92 21.50
CA LEU A 891 19.80 -21.49 21.74
C LEU A 891 18.34 -21.09 22.01
N LEU A 892 17.37 -21.59 21.24
CA LEU A 892 15.95 -21.25 21.37
C LEU A 892 15.26 -21.86 22.60
N GLN A 893 15.67 -23.06 23.03
CA GLN A 893 15.04 -23.77 24.14
C GLN A 893 15.74 -23.49 25.47
N GLU A 894 17.04 -23.79 25.58
CA GLU A 894 17.79 -23.68 26.83
C GLU A 894 18.10 -22.22 27.15
N GLN A 895 18.62 -21.48 26.17
CA GLN A 895 19.13 -20.11 26.37
C GLN A 895 18.09 -19.02 26.05
N GLN A 896 16.85 -19.41 25.77
CA GLN A 896 15.70 -18.53 25.50
C GLN A 896 15.96 -17.47 24.41
N ALA A 897 16.78 -17.80 23.40
CA ALA A 897 17.16 -16.89 22.33
C ALA A 897 15.98 -16.25 21.59
N THR A 898 16.26 -15.13 20.93
CA THR A 898 15.32 -14.48 20.00
C THR A 898 15.80 -14.69 18.56
N LEU A 899 14.91 -15.24 17.73
CA LEU A 899 15.08 -15.42 16.29
C LEU A 899 14.49 -14.23 15.53
N TYR A 900 15.29 -13.67 14.63
CA TYR A 900 14.94 -12.59 13.73
C TYR A 900 15.00 -13.07 12.30
N ILE A 901 13.96 -12.79 11.51
CA ILE A 901 13.87 -13.18 10.10
C ILE A 901 13.57 -11.93 9.27
N CYS A 902 14.39 -11.65 8.26
CA CYS A 902 14.22 -10.47 7.40
C CYS A 902 14.46 -10.78 5.91
N GLY A 903 13.58 -10.28 5.04
CA GLY A 903 13.62 -10.49 3.60
C GLY A 903 12.28 -10.96 3.02
N ARG A 904 12.31 -11.79 1.96
CA ARG A 904 11.09 -12.21 1.26
C ARG A 904 10.20 -13.13 2.10
N THR A 905 8.88 -12.97 2.01
CA THR A 905 7.85 -13.81 2.67
C THR A 905 8.11 -15.31 2.47
N ALA A 906 8.35 -15.74 1.23
CA ALA A 906 8.64 -17.14 0.89
C ALA A 906 9.91 -17.70 1.57
N MET A 907 10.90 -16.84 1.87
CA MET A 907 12.09 -17.25 2.64
C MET A 907 11.72 -17.46 4.12
N ALA A 908 10.94 -16.55 4.71
CA ALA A 908 10.50 -16.67 6.09
C ALA A 908 9.60 -17.91 6.31
N ALA A 909 8.65 -18.17 5.42
CA ALA A 909 7.83 -19.37 5.44
C ALA A 909 8.65 -20.67 5.33
N GLY A 910 9.73 -20.66 4.52
CA GLY A 910 10.69 -21.77 4.45
C GLY A 910 11.45 -21.96 5.77
N VAL A 911 11.90 -20.88 6.40
CA VAL A 911 12.62 -20.91 7.68
C VAL A 911 11.75 -21.42 8.82
N THR A 912 10.50 -20.94 8.94
CA THR A 912 9.58 -21.35 10.02
C THR A 912 9.13 -22.80 9.84
N LYS A 913 8.87 -23.27 8.61
CA LYS A 913 8.60 -24.69 8.33
C LYS A 913 9.79 -25.58 8.70
N THR A 914 11.01 -25.19 8.33
CA THR A 914 12.21 -25.96 8.73
C THR A 914 12.44 -25.95 10.24
N LEU A 915 12.14 -24.85 10.95
CA LEU A 915 12.23 -24.81 12.40
C LEU A 915 11.21 -25.75 13.07
N ALA A 916 9.98 -25.81 12.56
CA ALA A 916 8.97 -26.76 13.03
C ALA A 916 9.42 -28.22 12.81
N HIS A 917 9.93 -28.55 11.63
CA HIS A 917 10.47 -29.88 11.32
C HIS A 917 11.62 -30.28 12.26
N ALA A 918 12.63 -29.40 12.39
CA ALA A 918 13.77 -29.62 13.27
C ALA A 918 13.33 -29.85 14.74
N ALA A 919 12.33 -29.10 15.22
CA ALA A 919 11.77 -29.27 16.55
C ALA A 919 11.01 -30.61 16.70
N ALA A 920 10.25 -31.04 15.69
CA ALA A 920 9.59 -32.35 15.71
C ALA A 920 10.59 -33.51 15.79
N GLU A 921 11.63 -33.48 14.94
CA GLU A 921 12.72 -34.48 14.92
C GLU A 921 13.48 -34.53 16.25
N THR A 922 13.88 -33.37 16.78
CA THR A 922 14.86 -33.31 17.89
C THR A 922 14.21 -33.39 19.27
N LEU A 923 12.94 -32.96 19.40
CA LEU A 923 12.21 -32.97 20.68
C LEU A 923 11.35 -34.24 20.87
N GLY A 924 11.32 -35.13 19.87
CA GLY A 924 10.52 -36.35 19.85
C GLY A 924 9.03 -36.07 19.71
N GLY A 925 8.55 -35.79 18.50
CA GLY A 925 7.13 -35.57 18.26
C GLY A 925 6.73 -35.60 16.79
N ASP A 926 5.49 -35.22 16.56
CA ASP A 926 4.88 -35.05 15.24
C ASP A 926 5.01 -33.60 14.74
N GLU A 927 4.54 -33.35 13.52
CA GLU A 927 4.48 -32.01 12.93
C GLU A 927 3.62 -31.04 13.76
N ALA A 928 2.59 -31.54 14.46
CA ALA A 928 1.78 -30.73 15.36
C ALA A 928 2.59 -30.18 16.55
N ARG A 929 3.45 -30.99 17.17
CA ARG A 929 4.38 -30.56 18.23
C ARG A 929 5.41 -29.56 17.71
N GLY A 930 5.92 -29.76 16.50
CA GLY A 930 6.82 -28.81 15.82
C GLY A 930 6.17 -27.45 15.57
N ASN A 931 4.94 -27.43 15.05
CA ASN A 931 4.17 -26.22 14.80
C ASN A 931 3.77 -25.50 16.10
N ALA A 932 3.43 -26.25 17.16
CA ALA A 932 3.15 -25.67 18.48
C ALA A 932 4.37 -24.94 19.07
N PHE A 933 5.59 -25.48 18.89
CA PHE A 933 6.83 -24.82 19.32
C PHE A 933 7.05 -23.48 18.61
N VAL A 934 6.88 -23.42 17.28
CA VAL A 934 6.99 -22.16 16.50
C VAL A 934 5.90 -21.15 16.88
N HIS A 935 4.67 -21.62 17.11
CA HIS A 935 3.58 -20.80 17.61
C HIS A 935 3.90 -20.17 18.99
N ASP A 936 4.43 -20.94 19.93
CA ASP A 936 4.75 -20.44 21.27
C ASP A 936 5.98 -19.51 21.27
N LEU A 937 6.94 -19.70 20.37
CA LEU A 937 8.01 -18.71 20.10
C LEU A 937 7.43 -17.37 19.62
N ARG A 938 6.48 -17.37 18.68
CA ARG A 938 5.80 -16.14 18.21
C ARG A 938 4.94 -15.50 19.30
N LYS A 939 4.18 -16.30 20.05
CA LYS A 939 3.35 -15.87 21.19
C LYS A 939 4.17 -15.22 22.30
N SER A 940 5.38 -15.72 22.55
CA SER A 940 6.35 -15.15 23.51
C SER A 940 7.21 -14.01 22.94
N ARG A 941 6.97 -13.57 21.70
CA ARG A 941 7.76 -12.56 20.97
C ARG A 941 9.25 -12.90 20.87
N ARG A 942 9.56 -14.20 20.76
CA ARG A 942 10.91 -14.74 20.53
C ARG A 942 11.17 -15.12 19.08
N ILE A 943 10.15 -15.03 18.22
CA ILE A 943 10.30 -14.84 16.77
C ILE A 943 9.86 -13.41 16.44
N VAL A 944 10.66 -12.73 15.63
CA VAL A 944 10.43 -11.35 15.14
C VAL A 944 10.69 -11.34 13.63
N GLU A 945 9.70 -10.91 12.86
CA GLU A 945 9.67 -11.08 11.40
C GLU A 945 9.46 -9.70 10.74
N GLU A 946 10.31 -9.33 9.78
CA GLU A 946 10.18 -8.10 8.97
C GLU A 946 10.35 -8.48 7.50
N VAL A 947 9.20 -8.69 6.84
CA VAL A 947 9.12 -9.38 5.55
C VAL A 947 8.30 -8.61 4.52
N TRP A 948 8.64 -8.80 3.25
CA TRP A 948 7.99 -8.22 2.09
C TRP A 948 7.89 -9.23 0.94
N ALA A 949 7.12 -8.91 -0.10
CA ALA A 949 7.10 -9.69 -1.35
C ALA A 949 8.34 -9.37 -2.21
#